data_AF-A0A7N8XMU2-F1
#
_entry.id   AF-A0A7N8XMU2-F1
#
_cell.length_a   1.000
_cell.length_b   1.000
_cell.length_c   1.000
_cell.angle_alpha   90.00
_cell.angle_beta   90.00
_cell.angle_gamma   90.00
#
_symmetry.space_group_name_H-M   'P 1'
#
loop_
_entity.id
_entity.type
_entity.pdbx_description
1 polymer ?
#
loop_
_entity_poly.entity_id
_entity_poly.type
_entity_poly.pdbx_seq_one_letter_code
_entity_poly.pdbx_strand_id
1 'polypeptide(L)'
;MMLSKDLPDIESILALNPRVKSHAELIPTATKKKEKKHWKRNPEKNCGSCVKLENNFDDIKHSTLSERGALREALRCLKCADAPCQKSCPTNLDIKSFVTSISNKVFSKMGIPQIRNPELPPANEMPESYHSPIALIGCGPASISCASFLARLGYSNITIFERQKYIGGLSTSEIPQFRLPYEVVQFEIELMKDLGVKVVCEKGLGVNGMTLTSLKEEGFKSVFIGIGLPQANRSTIFQGLTMDQGFFTSKDFLPMVASASKKGMCECHLSLPELRGVVIVLGAGDTAFDCATSALRCGAKRVYVCFRKGFTNIRAVPEEMELAREEQCEFLPFLSPREIIMKNGQVAGLQFCRTEQTEEGDWLEDEDQVVRLKADYIISAFGSMLNEPQVTKAMAPVKLTHWGTPEVNTDTMQTSEPWVFAGGDIVGLANTTVESVNDGKQASWHIHRYIQSLHGQTVDSVPKLPLFYSAIDQVDISVEVCGIKFPNPFGLASAPPTTSTAMIRRAFEQGWGFALTKTFALDKDLVTNVSPRIVRGTISGHVYGPGQSSFLNIELISEKTAAYWCQSVAELKKDFPNNVVISSIMCSYNKEDWTELAKMAEQSGADALELNLSCPHGMGERGMGLACGQDPVLVRNICRWVRAAISIPFFAKLTPNVTNIIDIAKAAHEGGADGVTATNTVSGMMGLKADGSPWPSVGISKRTTYGGVSGNAIRPIALRAVSAIAKAIPGFPILATGGIDSAEAGLQFLQAGASVLQVCSAVQNQDFTVIDDYCVGLKALLYLKSLELKDWDGQSPPTERHQKGKPVPRLEDLVGKSLPSFGSYLQQKTEAIAKYKKELRDAGKIDVMEANRPLVRTPTKPVPAVKDVIARALQYIGAYQDLNNMEQVQVVIDEEMCINCGKCYMTCNDSGYQAIMFDPETHLPFVTNSCTGCTLCLSVCPIIDCIKTLPRTTPYKPIRGVPTSPVC
;
A
#
# COMPACT_ATOMS: atom_id res chain seq x y z
N MET A 1 -4.97 56.83 8.57
CA MET A 1 -4.31 55.51 8.44
C MET A 1 -3.89 55.31 7.00
N MET A 2 -2.70 54.75 6.77
CA MET A 2 -2.23 54.39 5.43
C MET A 2 -2.75 52.98 5.12
N LEU A 3 -3.63 52.84 4.13
CA LEU A 3 -4.30 51.56 3.81
C LEU A 3 -3.32 50.46 3.40
N SER A 4 -2.19 50.84 2.80
CA SER A 4 -1.15 49.93 2.32
C SER A 4 -0.09 49.60 3.38
N LYS A 5 -0.35 49.93 4.65
CA LYS A 5 0.56 49.64 5.75
C LYS A 5 -0.15 48.75 6.76
N ASP A 6 0.53 47.67 7.15
CA ASP A 6 0.06 46.80 8.22
C ASP A 6 -0.11 47.60 9.52
N LEU A 7 -1.20 47.31 10.23
CA LEU A 7 -1.41 47.83 11.57
C LEU A 7 -0.49 47.10 12.56
N PRO A 8 -0.17 47.68 13.73
CA PRO A 8 0.74 47.07 14.69
C PRO A 8 0.41 45.61 15.06
N ASP A 9 -0.88 45.26 15.15
CA ASP A 9 -1.30 43.89 15.43
C ASP A 9 -0.96 42.91 14.30
N ILE A 10 -1.05 43.36 13.04
CA ILE A 10 -0.66 42.57 11.87
C ILE A 10 0.87 42.49 11.78
N GLU A 11 1.59 43.59 12.03
CA GLU A 11 3.05 43.58 12.12
C GLU A 11 3.53 42.57 13.19
N SER A 12 2.81 42.46 14.31
CA SER A 12 3.06 41.47 15.36
C SER A 12 2.81 40.03 14.89
N ILE A 13 1.69 39.77 14.21
CA ILE A 13 1.41 38.45 13.61
C ILE A 13 2.54 38.06 12.63
N LEU A 14 3.03 39.01 11.83
CA LEU A 14 4.06 38.81 10.82
C LEU A 14 5.50 38.72 11.39
N ALA A 15 5.68 38.69 12.72
CA ALA A 15 6.99 38.73 13.35
C ALA A 15 7.95 37.65 12.84
N LEU A 16 7.44 36.42 12.64
CA LEU A 16 8.23 35.26 12.17
C LEU A 16 8.13 35.05 10.64
N ASN A 17 7.47 35.95 9.90
CA ASN A 17 7.33 35.80 8.46
C ASN A 17 8.72 35.89 7.78
N PRO A 18 9.06 35.00 6.84
CA PRO A 18 10.37 35.03 6.19
C PRO A 18 10.65 36.38 5.54
N ARG A 19 11.82 36.96 5.86
CA ARG A 19 12.33 38.19 5.24
C ARG A 19 13.78 37.97 4.84
N VAL A 20 14.15 38.49 3.67
CA VAL A 20 15.54 38.45 3.20
C VAL A 20 16.40 39.29 4.16
N LYS A 21 17.44 38.68 4.72
CA LYS A 21 18.38 39.38 5.61
C LYS A 21 19.39 40.15 4.76
N SER A 22 19.60 41.42 5.08
CA SER A 22 20.59 42.28 4.40
C SER A 22 22.02 42.10 4.90
N HIS A 23 22.20 41.41 6.04
CA HIS A 23 23.48 41.19 6.68
C HIS A 23 23.57 39.78 7.24
N ALA A 24 24.80 39.32 7.50
CA ALA A 24 25.03 38.09 8.25
C ALA A 24 24.54 38.23 9.70
N GLU A 25 24.06 37.14 10.29
CA GLU A 25 23.70 37.10 11.71
C GLU A 25 24.91 36.81 12.58
N LEU A 26 25.06 37.57 13.66
CA LEU A 26 26.08 37.35 14.67
C LEU A 26 25.44 36.71 15.92
N ILE A 27 25.65 35.40 16.11
CA ILE A 27 25.15 34.67 17.28
C ILE A 27 26.30 33.89 17.91
N PRO A 28 26.63 34.12 19.19
CA PRO A 28 27.71 33.39 19.87
C PRO A 28 27.49 31.87 19.88
N THR A 29 28.56 31.10 19.73
CA THR A 29 28.53 29.63 19.77
C THR A 29 27.89 29.08 21.06
N ALA A 30 28.12 29.75 22.19
CA ALA A 30 27.52 29.38 23.48
C ALA A 30 25.98 29.48 23.43
N THR A 31 25.45 30.56 22.84
CA THR A 31 24.00 30.75 22.63
C THR A 31 23.45 29.68 21.70
N LYS A 32 24.12 29.39 20.57
CA LYS A 32 23.69 28.31 19.65
C LYS A 32 23.67 26.94 20.31
N LYS A 33 24.64 26.61 21.17
CA LYS A 33 24.63 25.36 21.94
C LYS A 33 23.44 25.26 22.90
N LYS A 34 23.01 26.39 23.49
CA LYS A 34 21.81 26.45 24.34
C LYS A 34 20.53 26.31 23.50
N GLU A 35 20.38 27.07 22.43
CA GLU A 35 19.22 27.03 21.51
C GLU A 35 19.02 25.65 20.87
N LYS A 36 20.11 24.94 20.55
CA LYS A 36 20.05 23.61 19.93
C LYS A 36 19.23 22.60 20.74
N LYS A 37 19.22 22.71 22.07
CA LYS A 37 18.44 21.82 22.94
C LYS A 37 16.93 22.04 22.80
N HIS A 38 16.52 23.29 22.61
CA HIS A 38 15.12 23.65 22.42
C HIS A 38 14.54 23.00 21.16
N TRP A 39 15.27 22.98 20.05
CA TRP A 39 14.77 22.49 18.75
C TRP A 39 15.03 21.00 18.47
N LYS A 40 15.51 20.25 19.47
CA LYS A 40 16.04 18.89 19.29
C LYS A 40 14.93 17.89 18.94
N ARG A 41 15.03 17.20 17.79
CA ARG A 41 14.04 16.21 17.31
C ARG A 41 14.48 14.75 17.44
N ASN A 42 15.76 14.48 17.23
CA ASN A 42 16.35 13.15 17.21
C ASN A 42 17.07 12.83 18.54
N PRO A 43 17.37 11.55 18.84
CA PRO A 43 18.05 11.15 20.06
C PRO A 43 19.33 11.98 20.36
N GLU A 44 19.57 12.23 21.64
CA GLU A 44 20.81 12.86 22.09
C GLU A 44 21.92 11.81 22.21
N LYS A 45 23.03 12.02 21.51
CA LYS A 45 24.19 11.11 21.56
C LYS A 45 24.81 10.98 22.97
N ASN A 46 24.57 11.94 23.85
CA ASN A 46 25.14 12.00 25.20
C ASN A 46 24.12 11.65 26.30
N CYS A 47 22.92 11.18 25.95
CA CYS A 47 21.94 10.75 26.95
C CYS A 47 22.36 9.37 27.48
N GLY A 48 22.81 9.30 28.74
CA GLY A 48 23.29 8.07 29.36
C GLY A 48 22.21 7.24 30.07
N SER A 49 20.93 7.61 29.96
CA SER A 49 19.83 6.91 30.63
C SER A 49 18.76 6.47 29.63
N CYS A 50 18.35 5.20 29.72
CA CYS A 50 17.21 4.68 28.99
C CYS A 50 15.93 5.45 29.38
N VAL A 51 15.05 5.67 28.40
CA VAL A 51 13.70 6.16 28.64
C VAL A 51 12.94 5.11 29.47
N LYS A 52 12.05 5.52 30.36
CA LYS A 52 11.21 4.57 31.11
C LYS A 52 10.22 3.89 30.16
N LEU A 53 10.44 2.60 29.89
CA LEU A 53 9.64 1.79 28.97
C LEU A 53 8.80 0.71 29.66
N GLU A 54 8.77 0.72 30.99
CA GLU A 54 7.99 -0.24 31.77
C GLU A 54 6.51 -0.20 31.33
N ASN A 55 5.95 -1.39 31.04
CA ASN A 55 4.59 -1.57 30.53
C ASN A 55 4.26 -0.82 29.21
N ASN A 56 5.27 -0.37 28.46
CA ASN A 56 5.06 0.33 27.19
C ASN A 56 5.19 -0.63 25.99
N PHE A 57 4.04 -0.98 25.41
CA PHE A 57 3.94 -1.85 24.23
C PHE A 57 3.51 -1.09 22.96
N ASP A 58 3.69 0.24 22.92
CA ASP A 58 3.44 1.05 21.73
C ASP A 58 4.35 0.60 20.58
N ASP A 59 3.86 0.73 19.34
CA ASP A 59 4.61 0.31 18.15
C ASP A 59 5.95 1.05 18.01
N ILE A 60 7.06 0.31 18.05
CA ILE A 60 8.41 0.88 17.92
C ILE A 60 8.99 0.79 16.51
N LYS A 61 8.34 0.06 15.58
CA LYS A 61 8.87 -0.15 14.22
C LYS A 61 9.16 1.17 13.52
N HIS A 62 10.32 1.25 12.86
CA HIS A 62 10.71 2.41 12.04
C HIS A 62 10.02 2.42 10.67
N SER A 63 9.53 1.26 10.23
CA SER A 63 8.89 1.03 8.94
C SER A 63 7.38 1.28 8.93
N THR A 64 6.75 1.59 10.06
CA THR A 64 5.31 1.92 10.11
C THR A 64 5.04 3.22 9.36
N LEU A 65 4.08 3.19 8.44
CA LEU A 65 3.71 4.33 7.59
C LEU A 65 2.28 4.81 7.88
N SER A 66 2.08 6.12 7.79
CA SER A 66 0.75 6.72 7.56
C SER A 66 0.34 6.49 6.10
N GLU A 67 -0.93 6.67 5.77
CA GLU A 67 -1.38 6.74 4.37
C GLU A 67 -0.53 7.74 3.56
N ARG A 68 -0.30 8.94 4.10
CA ARG A 68 0.59 9.92 3.48
C ARG A 68 2.00 9.36 3.21
N GLY A 69 2.58 8.66 4.18
CA GLY A 69 3.89 8.04 4.04
C GLY A 69 3.91 6.94 2.99
N ALA A 70 2.88 6.08 3.01
CA ALA A 70 2.69 4.97 2.08
C ALA A 70 2.54 5.48 0.64
N LEU A 71 1.66 6.46 0.39
CA LEU A 71 1.48 7.06 -0.94
C LEU A 71 2.79 7.65 -1.48
N ARG A 72 3.56 8.36 -0.65
CA ARG A 72 4.85 8.93 -1.07
C ARG A 72 5.87 7.85 -1.41
N GLU A 73 5.97 6.80 -0.60
CA GLU A 73 6.93 5.72 -0.82
C GLU A 73 6.55 4.85 -2.01
N ALA A 74 5.25 4.59 -2.20
CA ALA A 74 4.70 3.90 -3.36
C ALA A 74 4.92 4.66 -4.68
N LEU A 75 4.77 5.99 -4.66
CA LEU A 75 5.09 6.85 -5.81
C LEU A 75 6.59 6.92 -6.09
N ARG A 76 7.44 6.79 -5.06
CA ARG A 76 8.91 6.77 -5.19
C ARG A 76 9.41 5.46 -5.81
N CYS A 77 8.72 4.34 -5.57
CA CYS A 77 9.06 3.04 -6.15
C CYS A 77 9.08 3.09 -7.69
N LEU A 78 10.16 2.59 -8.28
CA LEU A 78 10.39 2.57 -9.73
C LEU A 78 9.53 1.55 -10.48
N LYS A 79 8.89 0.61 -9.77
CA LYS A 79 8.03 -0.45 -10.34
C LYS A 79 8.74 -1.23 -11.45
N CYS A 80 9.94 -1.71 -11.12
CA CYS A 80 10.88 -2.33 -12.04
C CYS A 80 10.28 -3.57 -12.71
N ALA A 81 10.54 -3.73 -14.00
CA ALA A 81 10.37 -5.03 -14.66
C ALA A 81 11.34 -6.05 -14.05
N ASP A 82 10.93 -7.32 -14.01
CA ASP A 82 11.75 -8.44 -13.52
C ASP A 82 12.39 -8.14 -12.14
N ALA A 83 11.54 -7.64 -11.23
CA ALA A 83 11.99 -6.90 -10.06
C ALA A 83 12.91 -7.75 -9.16
N PRO A 84 14.12 -7.27 -8.83
CA PRO A 84 15.04 -8.03 -7.98
C PRO A 84 14.47 -8.20 -6.57
N CYS A 85 13.67 -7.25 -6.08
CA CYS A 85 13.00 -7.38 -4.78
C CYS A 85 12.01 -8.56 -4.73
N GLN A 86 11.33 -8.87 -5.83
CA GLN A 86 10.45 -10.04 -5.92
C GLN A 86 11.28 -11.33 -5.90
N LYS A 87 12.38 -11.38 -6.65
CA LYS A 87 13.29 -12.54 -6.68
C LYS A 87 13.95 -12.83 -5.32
N SER A 88 14.24 -11.78 -4.55
CA SER A 88 14.77 -11.90 -3.19
C SER A 88 13.69 -12.22 -2.14
N CYS A 89 12.40 -12.21 -2.50
CA CYS A 89 11.31 -12.51 -1.58
C CYS A 89 11.05 -14.03 -1.55
N PRO A 90 11.13 -14.70 -0.38
CA PRO A 90 10.95 -16.15 -0.31
C PRO A 90 9.59 -16.64 -0.83
N THR A 91 8.52 -15.84 -0.69
CA THR A 91 7.18 -16.16 -1.20
C THR A 91 6.92 -15.68 -2.61
N ASN A 92 7.91 -15.03 -3.25
CA ASN A 92 7.85 -14.47 -4.60
C ASN A 92 6.70 -13.46 -4.79
N LEU A 93 6.43 -12.62 -3.79
CA LEU A 93 5.41 -11.57 -3.86
C LEU A 93 5.68 -10.63 -5.05
N ASP A 94 4.64 -10.33 -5.84
CA ASP A 94 4.72 -9.29 -6.86
C ASP A 94 4.69 -7.90 -6.21
N ILE A 95 5.86 -7.47 -5.75
CA ILE A 95 6.06 -6.17 -5.09
C ILE A 95 5.79 -5.02 -6.06
N LYS A 96 6.04 -5.19 -7.37
CA LYS A 96 5.76 -4.16 -8.38
C LYS A 96 4.28 -3.80 -8.39
N SER A 97 3.42 -4.82 -8.41
CA SER A 97 1.97 -4.65 -8.46
C SER A 97 1.42 -4.20 -7.10
N PHE A 98 1.79 -4.89 -6.02
CA PHE A 98 1.25 -4.63 -4.67
C PHE A 98 1.60 -3.25 -4.10
N VAL A 99 2.75 -2.67 -4.42
CA VAL A 99 3.15 -1.35 -3.88
C VAL A 99 2.18 -0.24 -4.29
N THR A 100 1.36 -0.46 -5.32
CA THR A 100 0.29 0.47 -5.74
C THR A 100 -1.03 0.24 -4.99
N SER A 101 -1.19 -0.93 -4.36
CA SER A 101 -2.45 -1.43 -3.81
C SER A 101 -2.61 -1.16 -2.30
N ILE A 102 -3.77 -1.54 -1.78
CA ILE A 102 -4.20 -1.32 -0.39
C ILE A 102 -3.28 -2.05 0.59
N SER A 103 -2.85 -1.35 1.65
CA SER A 103 -2.12 -2.00 2.75
C SER A 103 -3.01 -2.96 3.56
N ASN A 104 -2.45 -4.06 4.07
CA ASN A 104 -3.19 -5.06 4.87
C ASN A 104 -3.99 -4.45 6.05
N LYS A 105 -3.48 -3.38 6.67
CA LYS A 105 -4.19 -2.68 7.76
C LYS A 105 -5.48 -2.02 7.27
N VAL A 106 -5.45 -1.42 6.08
CA VAL A 106 -6.65 -0.81 5.48
C VAL A 106 -7.63 -1.90 5.07
N PHE A 107 -7.16 -2.98 4.46
CA PHE A 107 -8.00 -4.13 4.10
C PHE A 107 -8.66 -4.76 5.34
N SER A 108 -7.92 -4.94 6.44
CA SER A 108 -8.47 -5.38 7.73
C SER A 108 -9.56 -4.42 8.24
N LYS A 109 -9.35 -3.10 8.16
CA LYS A 109 -10.36 -2.09 8.54
C LYS A 109 -11.61 -2.10 7.65
N MET A 110 -11.50 -2.53 6.39
CA MET A 110 -12.66 -2.73 5.51
C MET A 110 -13.55 -3.87 6.01
N GLY A 111 -12.96 -4.87 6.70
CA GLY A 111 -13.70 -5.98 7.30
C GLY A 111 -14.32 -6.93 6.27
N ILE A 112 -13.57 -7.25 5.23
CA ILE A 112 -14.03 -8.06 4.10
C ILE A 112 -13.47 -9.49 4.26
N PRO A 113 -14.32 -10.52 4.27
CA PRO A 113 -13.87 -11.91 4.43
C PRO A 113 -13.17 -12.42 3.17
N GLN A 114 -12.31 -13.42 3.34
CA GLN A 114 -11.80 -14.20 2.21
C GLN A 114 -12.93 -15.10 1.68
N ILE A 115 -12.99 -15.34 0.38
CA ILE A 115 -13.96 -16.26 -0.21
C ILE A 115 -13.25 -17.40 -0.94
N ARG A 116 -13.98 -18.48 -1.15
CA ARG A 116 -13.56 -19.58 -2.02
C ARG A 116 -13.35 -19.08 -3.45
N ASN A 117 -12.34 -19.62 -4.15
CA ASN A 117 -12.07 -19.29 -5.54
C ASN A 117 -13.37 -19.37 -6.38
N PRO A 118 -13.83 -18.26 -6.99
CA PRO A 118 -15.06 -18.22 -7.77
C PRO A 118 -15.07 -19.15 -9.00
N GLU A 119 -13.90 -19.56 -9.49
CA GLU A 119 -13.78 -20.45 -10.66
C GLU A 119 -13.93 -21.94 -10.32
N LEU A 120 -13.90 -22.31 -9.04
CA LEU A 120 -14.07 -23.70 -8.63
C LEU A 120 -15.54 -24.14 -8.73
N PRO A 121 -15.82 -25.40 -9.11
CA PRO A 121 -17.17 -25.97 -9.07
C PRO A 121 -17.85 -25.79 -7.70
N PRO A 122 -19.19 -25.78 -7.63
CA PRO A 122 -19.91 -25.83 -6.36
C PRO A 122 -19.37 -26.92 -5.42
N ALA A 123 -19.39 -26.68 -4.11
CA ALA A 123 -18.73 -27.57 -3.15
C ALA A 123 -19.27 -29.02 -3.18
N ASN A 124 -20.54 -29.21 -3.53
CA ASN A 124 -21.21 -30.50 -3.70
C ASN A 124 -20.89 -31.20 -5.04
N GLU A 125 -20.21 -30.51 -5.96
CA GLU A 125 -19.81 -31.03 -7.28
C GLU A 125 -18.30 -31.28 -7.37
N MET A 126 -17.57 -31.02 -6.27
CA MET A 126 -16.13 -31.28 -6.22
C MET A 126 -15.86 -32.79 -6.25
N PRO A 127 -14.78 -33.25 -6.90
CA PRO A 127 -14.38 -34.65 -6.86
C PRO A 127 -14.12 -35.13 -5.43
N GLU A 128 -14.36 -36.42 -5.17
CA GLU A 128 -14.16 -37.05 -3.85
C GLU A 128 -12.75 -36.82 -3.27
N SER A 129 -11.75 -36.67 -4.13
CA SER A 129 -10.37 -36.36 -3.73
C SER A 129 -10.27 -35.11 -2.86
N TYR A 130 -11.12 -34.11 -3.08
CA TYR A 130 -11.14 -32.84 -2.34
C TYR A 130 -11.86 -32.90 -0.99
N HIS A 131 -12.53 -34.01 -0.69
CA HIS A 131 -13.13 -34.29 0.63
C HIS A 131 -12.20 -35.12 1.53
N SER A 132 -11.02 -35.50 1.02
CA SER A 132 -10.00 -36.24 1.78
C SER A 132 -9.64 -35.52 3.09
N PRO A 133 -9.65 -36.21 4.25
CA PRO A 133 -9.25 -35.62 5.52
C PRO A 133 -7.74 -35.31 5.55
N ILE A 134 -7.41 -34.07 5.86
CA ILE A 134 -6.03 -33.56 5.96
C ILE A 134 -5.78 -33.00 7.36
N ALA A 135 -4.69 -33.45 7.99
CA ALA A 135 -4.25 -32.98 9.29
C ALA A 135 -3.02 -32.09 9.16
N LEU A 136 -2.98 -30.99 9.90
CA LEU A 136 -1.77 -30.17 10.09
C LEU A 136 -1.48 -30.09 11.58
N ILE A 137 -0.21 -30.20 11.96
CA ILE A 137 0.19 -30.20 13.37
C ILE A 137 0.95 -28.91 13.68
N GLY A 138 0.46 -28.16 14.67
CA GLY A 138 0.92 -26.81 15.03
C GLY A 138 0.21 -25.75 14.20
N CYS A 139 -0.37 -24.73 14.84
CA CYS A 139 -1.05 -23.59 14.21
C CYS A 139 -0.11 -22.37 14.10
N GLY A 140 1.11 -22.61 13.61
CA GLY A 140 2.08 -21.56 13.27
C GLY A 140 2.02 -21.12 11.80
N PRO A 141 2.89 -20.18 11.38
CA PRO A 141 2.88 -19.61 10.03
C PRO A 141 2.93 -20.64 8.89
N ALA A 142 3.72 -21.70 9.04
CA ALA A 142 3.83 -22.76 8.03
C ALA A 142 2.52 -23.50 7.80
N SER A 143 1.85 -23.94 8.88
CA SER A 143 0.57 -24.64 8.78
C SER A 143 -0.57 -23.72 8.34
N ILE A 144 -0.59 -22.46 8.81
CA ILE A 144 -1.58 -21.47 8.36
C ILE A 144 -1.48 -21.27 6.85
N SER A 145 -0.26 -21.14 6.32
CA SER A 145 -0.01 -21.04 4.88
C SER A 145 -0.45 -22.31 4.14
N CYS A 146 0.01 -23.48 4.59
CA CYS A 146 -0.31 -24.77 3.95
C CYS A 146 -1.83 -25.00 3.90
N ALA A 147 -2.52 -24.82 5.03
CA ALA A 147 -3.97 -24.97 5.11
C ALA A 147 -4.70 -23.96 4.22
N SER A 148 -4.26 -22.71 4.18
CA SER A 148 -4.84 -21.67 3.32
C SER A 148 -4.76 -22.05 1.84
N PHE A 149 -3.60 -22.50 1.36
CA PHE A 149 -3.45 -22.87 -0.05
C PHE A 149 -4.20 -24.17 -0.41
N LEU A 150 -4.26 -25.16 0.50
CA LEU A 150 -5.09 -26.34 0.31
C LEU A 150 -6.58 -25.97 0.25
N ALA A 151 -7.05 -25.08 1.13
CA ALA A 151 -8.43 -24.63 1.13
C ALA A 151 -8.76 -23.86 -0.17
N ARG A 152 -7.83 -23.02 -0.65
CA ARG A 152 -7.95 -22.33 -1.95
C ARG A 152 -8.03 -23.28 -3.14
N LEU A 153 -7.30 -24.40 -3.11
CA LEU A 153 -7.39 -25.46 -4.13
C LEU A 153 -8.75 -26.18 -4.09
N GLY A 154 -9.52 -26.06 -3.01
CA GLY A 154 -10.87 -26.60 -2.86
C GLY A 154 -11.01 -27.73 -1.86
N TYR A 155 -9.95 -28.07 -1.11
CA TYR A 155 -10.03 -29.10 -0.07
C TYR A 155 -10.94 -28.63 1.08
N SER A 156 -11.89 -29.48 1.46
CA SER A 156 -12.99 -29.11 2.38
C SER A 156 -12.86 -29.68 3.79
N ASN A 157 -11.93 -30.62 4.01
CA ASN A 157 -11.77 -31.31 5.29
C ASN A 157 -10.35 -31.16 5.84
N ILE A 158 -10.01 -29.92 6.22
CA ILE A 158 -8.70 -29.55 6.72
C ILE A 158 -8.81 -29.23 8.21
N THR A 159 -7.99 -29.89 9.04
CA THR A 159 -7.94 -29.63 10.48
C THR A 159 -6.52 -29.38 10.94
N ILE A 160 -6.29 -28.25 11.61
CA ILE A 160 -5.05 -27.93 12.31
C ILE A 160 -5.19 -28.34 13.79
N PHE A 161 -4.26 -29.13 14.30
CA PHE A 161 -4.17 -29.50 15.71
C PHE A 161 -3.07 -28.68 16.37
N GLU A 162 -3.43 -27.84 17.34
CA GLU A 162 -2.51 -26.95 18.07
C GLU A 162 -2.33 -27.44 19.51
N ARG A 163 -1.08 -27.58 19.97
CA ARG A 163 -0.76 -28.07 21.32
C ARG A 163 -1.23 -27.11 22.40
N GLN A 164 -1.12 -25.81 22.14
CA GLN A 164 -1.42 -24.74 23.10
C GLN A 164 -2.91 -24.36 23.07
N LYS A 165 -3.31 -23.50 24.01
CA LYS A 165 -4.66 -22.88 24.04
C LYS A 165 -4.80 -21.70 23.08
N TYR A 166 -3.69 -21.18 22.59
CA TYR A 166 -3.62 -20.06 21.65
C TYR A 166 -3.13 -20.54 20.28
N ILE A 167 -3.37 -19.71 19.26
CA ILE A 167 -3.05 -19.98 17.85
C ILE A 167 -2.07 -18.92 17.31
N GLY A 168 -1.40 -19.21 16.20
CA GLY A 168 -0.45 -18.31 15.53
C GLY A 168 1.04 -18.60 15.79
N GLY A 169 1.36 -19.61 16.61
CA GLY A 169 2.74 -20.02 16.91
C GLY A 169 3.58 -18.88 17.50
N LEU A 170 4.84 -18.77 17.07
CA LEU A 170 5.79 -17.75 17.55
C LEU A 170 5.32 -16.31 17.34
N SER A 171 4.55 -16.04 16.29
CA SER A 171 3.94 -14.73 16.03
C SER A 171 3.02 -14.28 17.18
N THR A 172 2.42 -15.24 17.87
CA THR A 172 1.61 -15.01 19.07
C THR A 172 2.45 -15.13 20.33
N SER A 173 3.23 -16.20 20.49
CA SER A 173 3.85 -16.53 21.78
C SER A 173 5.15 -15.78 22.08
N GLU A 174 5.89 -15.30 21.08
CA GLU A 174 7.26 -14.79 21.32
C GLU A 174 7.53 -13.42 20.70
N ILE A 175 7.06 -13.16 19.48
CA ILE A 175 7.27 -11.85 18.84
C ILE A 175 6.55 -10.78 19.67
N PRO A 176 7.23 -9.75 20.20
CA PRO A 176 6.62 -8.80 21.12
C PRO A 176 5.48 -7.98 20.50
N GLN A 177 4.49 -7.60 21.33
CA GLN A 177 3.33 -6.78 20.92
C GLN A 177 3.73 -5.45 20.25
N PHE A 178 4.82 -4.82 20.71
CA PHE A 178 5.34 -3.57 20.14
C PHE A 178 5.99 -3.73 18.75
N ARG A 179 6.21 -4.97 18.29
CA ARG A 179 6.63 -5.29 16.92
C ARG A 179 5.49 -5.90 16.10
N LEU A 180 4.79 -6.90 16.63
CA LEU A 180 3.67 -7.57 15.97
C LEU A 180 2.43 -7.57 16.87
N PRO A 181 1.47 -6.66 16.60
CA PRO A 181 0.22 -6.64 17.34
C PRO A 181 -0.60 -7.92 17.13
N TYR A 182 -1.15 -8.48 18.21
CA TYR A 182 -1.88 -9.75 18.18
C TYR A 182 -3.09 -9.73 17.24
N GLU A 183 -3.77 -8.59 17.13
CA GLU A 183 -4.92 -8.41 16.24
C GLU A 183 -4.58 -8.67 14.75
N VAL A 184 -3.31 -8.49 14.35
CA VAL A 184 -2.85 -8.82 12.99
C VAL A 184 -2.83 -10.32 12.77
N VAL A 185 -2.31 -11.08 13.74
CA VAL A 185 -2.26 -12.55 13.68
C VAL A 185 -3.67 -13.13 13.69
N GLN A 186 -4.55 -12.59 14.55
CA GLN A 186 -5.95 -12.99 14.59
C GLN A 186 -6.63 -12.74 13.25
N PHE A 187 -6.43 -11.57 12.65
CA PHE A 187 -6.99 -11.23 11.35
C PHE A 187 -6.60 -12.24 10.25
N GLU A 188 -5.32 -12.60 10.15
CA GLU A 188 -4.84 -13.56 9.14
C GLU A 188 -5.41 -14.97 9.34
N ILE A 189 -5.55 -15.40 10.59
CA ILE A 189 -6.13 -16.72 10.91
C ILE A 189 -7.61 -16.77 10.56
N GLU A 190 -8.34 -15.68 10.77
CA GLU A 190 -9.77 -15.63 10.47
C GLU A 190 -10.00 -15.64 8.96
N LEU A 191 -9.15 -14.97 8.16
CA LEU A 191 -9.17 -15.14 6.70
C LEU A 191 -8.99 -16.60 6.28
N MET A 192 -8.09 -17.35 6.93
CA MET A 192 -7.93 -18.79 6.67
C MET A 192 -9.19 -19.58 7.05
N LYS A 193 -9.82 -19.26 8.20
CA LYS A 193 -11.05 -19.91 8.66
C LYS A 193 -12.26 -19.61 7.77
N ASP A 194 -12.32 -18.45 7.12
CA ASP A 194 -13.35 -18.12 6.13
C ASP A 194 -13.40 -19.16 4.99
N LEU A 195 -12.28 -19.85 4.72
CA LEU A 195 -12.19 -20.94 3.74
C LEU A 195 -12.61 -22.32 4.29
N GLY A 196 -13.07 -22.39 5.54
CA GLY A 196 -13.54 -23.63 6.18
C GLY A 196 -12.48 -24.44 6.92
N VAL A 197 -11.26 -23.93 7.07
CA VAL A 197 -10.20 -24.59 7.84
C VAL A 197 -10.57 -24.64 9.33
N LYS A 198 -10.48 -25.83 9.93
CA LYS A 198 -10.77 -26.04 11.35
C LYS A 198 -9.49 -25.97 12.17
N VAL A 199 -9.57 -25.43 13.38
CA VAL A 199 -8.46 -25.44 14.34
C VAL A 199 -8.94 -26.05 15.65
N VAL A 200 -8.20 -27.04 16.15
CA VAL A 200 -8.47 -27.73 17.41
C VAL A 200 -7.26 -27.54 18.32
N CYS A 201 -7.43 -26.72 19.35
CA CYS A 201 -6.41 -26.47 20.38
C CYS A 201 -6.27 -27.65 21.35
N GLU A 202 -5.23 -27.60 22.19
CA GLU A 202 -4.89 -28.63 23.18
C GLU A 202 -4.71 -30.05 22.60
N LYS A 203 -4.28 -30.14 21.34
CA LYS A 203 -3.98 -31.39 20.63
C LYS A 203 -2.70 -31.26 19.80
N GLY A 204 -1.85 -32.28 19.82
CA GLY A 204 -0.63 -32.29 19.01
C GLY A 204 0.13 -33.61 19.16
N LEU A 205 1.17 -33.79 18.35
CA LEU A 205 1.99 -35.00 18.39
C LEU A 205 2.58 -35.23 19.80
N GLY A 206 2.42 -36.46 20.32
CA GLY A 206 2.84 -36.84 21.67
C GLY A 206 1.90 -36.37 22.79
N VAL A 207 0.86 -35.61 22.50
CA VAL A 207 -0.17 -35.18 23.46
C VAL A 207 -1.35 -36.15 23.39
N ASN A 208 -1.77 -36.68 24.54
CA ASN A 208 -2.91 -37.60 24.66
C ASN A 208 -2.86 -38.80 23.69
N GLY A 209 -1.64 -39.29 23.37
CA GLY A 209 -1.43 -40.44 22.49
C GLY A 209 -1.52 -40.17 20.98
N MET A 210 -1.68 -38.91 20.55
CA MET A 210 -1.71 -38.57 19.12
C MET A 210 -0.34 -38.82 18.47
N THR A 211 -0.33 -39.64 17.42
CA THR A 211 0.85 -39.99 16.62
C THR A 211 0.53 -39.94 15.13
N LEU A 212 1.54 -40.00 14.27
CA LEU A 212 1.29 -40.18 12.84
C LEU A 212 0.50 -41.47 12.56
N THR A 213 0.87 -42.58 13.20
CA THR A 213 0.14 -43.84 13.05
C THR A 213 -1.32 -43.71 13.45
N SER A 214 -1.63 -43.06 14.58
CA SER A 214 -3.03 -42.87 15.01
C SER A 214 -3.82 -42.00 14.03
N LEU A 215 -3.22 -40.92 13.50
CA LEU A 215 -3.87 -40.09 12.48
C LEU A 215 -4.15 -40.89 11.19
N LYS A 216 -3.24 -41.78 10.80
CA LYS A 216 -3.44 -42.68 9.67
C LYS A 216 -4.59 -43.67 9.91
N GLU A 217 -4.69 -44.22 11.12
CA GLU A 217 -5.78 -45.11 11.57
C GLU A 217 -7.14 -44.39 11.65
N GLU A 218 -7.14 -43.12 12.05
CA GLU A 218 -8.31 -42.22 12.03
C GLU A 218 -8.75 -41.85 10.60
N GLY A 219 -7.96 -42.23 9.58
CA GLY A 219 -8.32 -42.11 8.16
C GLY A 219 -7.76 -40.88 7.45
N PHE A 220 -6.93 -40.07 8.12
CA PHE A 220 -6.26 -38.93 7.49
C PHE A 220 -5.41 -39.38 6.30
N LYS A 221 -5.57 -38.71 5.16
CA LYS A 221 -4.88 -39.07 3.91
C LYS A 221 -3.53 -38.39 3.78
N SER A 222 -3.34 -37.23 4.41
CA SER A 222 -2.08 -36.50 4.42
C SER A 222 -1.90 -35.76 5.74
N VAL A 223 -0.65 -35.65 6.19
CA VAL A 223 -0.25 -34.87 7.36
C VAL A 223 0.80 -33.83 6.97
N PHE A 224 0.67 -32.60 7.49
CA PHE A 224 1.72 -31.58 7.48
C PHE A 224 2.21 -31.30 8.90
N ILE A 225 3.52 -31.38 9.14
CA ILE A 225 4.15 -31.12 10.43
C ILE A 225 4.73 -29.70 10.40
N GLY A 226 4.11 -28.78 11.15
CA GLY A 226 4.50 -27.39 11.27
C GLY A 226 4.59 -26.93 12.73
N ILE A 227 5.11 -27.79 13.62
CA ILE A 227 5.17 -27.57 15.07
C ILE A 227 6.27 -26.60 15.52
N GLY A 228 7.12 -26.15 14.60
CA GLY A 228 8.31 -25.36 14.90
C GLY A 228 9.33 -26.11 15.75
N LEU A 229 10.12 -25.37 16.53
CA LEU A 229 11.09 -25.92 17.51
C LEU A 229 10.61 -25.60 18.93
N PRO A 230 9.92 -26.52 19.62
CA PRO A 230 9.13 -26.15 20.80
C PRO A 230 9.96 -25.94 22.07
N GLN A 231 11.17 -26.50 22.18
CA GLN A 231 11.98 -26.44 23.40
C GLN A 231 13.13 -25.45 23.29
N ALA A 232 13.53 -24.83 24.40
CA ALA A 232 14.71 -23.98 24.45
C ALA A 232 16.00 -24.81 24.36
N ASN A 233 17.00 -24.27 23.66
CA ASN A 233 18.36 -24.77 23.72
C ASN A 233 19.00 -24.34 25.06
N ARG A 234 19.12 -25.28 26.02
CA ARG A 234 19.61 -25.02 27.37
C ARG A 234 21.03 -25.54 27.56
N SER A 235 21.94 -24.67 28.01
CA SER A 235 23.29 -25.06 28.42
C SER A 235 23.27 -25.77 29.78
N THR A 236 24.18 -26.72 29.97
CA THR A 236 24.35 -27.50 31.20
C THR A 236 24.67 -26.65 32.43
N ILE A 237 25.34 -25.51 32.24
CA ILE A 237 25.68 -24.60 33.35
C ILE A 237 24.42 -24.07 34.05
N PHE A 238 23.29 -23.97 33.33
CA PHE A 238 22.03 -23.47 33.87
C PHE A 238 21.13 -24.59 34.42
N GLN A 239 21.61 -25.83 34.50
CA GLN A 239 20.81 -26.95 34.97
C GLN A 239 20.42 -26.75 36.45
N GLY A 240 19.15 -27.02 36.77
CA GLY A 240 18.61 -26.85 38.13
C GLY A 240 18.16 -25.43 38.49
N LEU A 241 18.53 -24.40 37.72
CA LEU A 241 18.04 -23.04 37.94
C LEU A 241 16.55 -22.89 37.59
N THR A 242 15.86 -22.09 38.40
CA THR A 242 14.42 -21.79 38.25
C THR A 242 14.15 -20.29 38.01
N MET A 243 12.93 -19.97 37.58
CA MET A 243 12.48 -18.58 37.38
C MET A 243 12.49 -17.78 38.68
N ASP A 244 12.13 -18.41 39.80
CA ASP A 244 12.15 -17.77 41.13
C ASP A 244 13.56 -17.37 41.58
N GLN A 245 14.59 -18.03 41.04
CA GLN A 245 15.99 -17.72 41.31
C GLN A 245 16.55 -16.65 40.35
N GLY A 246 15.74 -16.15 39.40
CA GLY A 246 16.12 -15.13 38.43
C GLY A 246 16.62 -15.67 37.08
N PHE A 247 16.45 -16.96 36.78
CA PHE A 247 16.85 -17.54 35.49
C PHE A 247 15.66 -17.85 34.59
N PHE A 248 15.72 -17.40 33.35
CA PHE A 248 14.74 -17.71 32.30
C PHE A 248 15.44 -18.23 31.05
N THR A 249 14.79 -19.12 30.31
CA THR A 249 15.04 -19.24 28.88
C THR A 249 14.12 -18.29 28.12
N SER A 250 14.42 -18.02 26.85
CA SER A 250 13.52 -17.23 26.00
C SER A 250 12.12 -17.86 25.85
N LYS A 251 12.05 -19.21 25.88
CA LYS A 251 10.80 -19.99 25.83
C LYS A 251 10.00 -19.94 27.14
N ASP A 252 10.60 -19.48 28.24
CA ASP A 252 9.88 -19.13 29.47
C ASP A 252 9.45 -17.66 29.42
N PHE A 253 10.42 -16.77 29.17
CA PHE A 253 10.26 -15.33 29.35
C PHE A 253 9.31 -14.68 28.33
N LEU A 254 9.53 -14.90 27.04
CA LEU A 254 8.76 -14.21 25.99
C LEU A 254 7.27 -14.62 26.02
N PRO A 255 6.89 -15.90 26.19
CA PRO A 255 5.49 -16.28 26.35
C PRO A 255 4.79 -15.65 27.55
N MET A 256 5.50 -15.43 28.67
CA MET A 256 4.94 -14.69 29.81
C MET A 256 4.66 -13.23 29.45
N VAL A 257 5.62 -12.57 28.79
CA VAL A 257 5.45 -11.17 28.34
C VAL A 257 4.33 -11.06 27.29
N ALA A 258 4.27 -11.99 26.34
CA ALA A 258 3.25 -12.04 25.31
C ALA A 258 1.86 -12.26 25.93
N SER A 259 1.71 -13.23 26.82
CA SER A 259 0.42 -13.52 27.47
C SER A 259 -0.09 -12.35 28.32
N ALA A 260 0.82 -11.60 28.95
CA ALA A 260 0.45 -10.37 29.65
C ALA A 260 0.06 -9.27 28.66
N SER A 261 0.87 -9.02 27.63
CA SER A 261 0.73 -7.83 26.75
C SER A 261 -0.26 -7.99 25.59
N LYS A 262 -0.60 -9.22 25.17
CA LYS A 262 -1.48 -9.52 24.04
C LYS A 262 -2.88 -9.88 24.50
N LYS A 263 -3.76 -8.87 24.59
CA LYS A 263 -5.17 -9.09 24.92
C LYS A 263 -5.84 -9.97 23.86
N GLY A 264 -6.50 -11.04 24.29
CA GLY A 264 -7.15 -12.02 23.42
C GLY A 264 -6.33 -13.29 23.15
N MET A 265 -5.04 -13.32 23.50
CA MET A 265 -4.20 -14.52 23.35
C MET A 265 -4.58 -15.63 24.33
N CYS A 266 -4.88 -15.29 25.58
CA CYS A 266 -5.31 -16.23 26.63
C CYS A 266 -6.46 -15.61 27.42
N GLU A 267 -7.38 -16.44 27.93
CA GLU A 267 -8.40 -16.01 28.91
C GLU A 267 -7.81 -15.77 30.30
N CYS A 268 -6.54 -16.15 30.51
CA CYS A 268 -5.82 -15.95 31.75
C CYS A 268 -5.29 -14.50 31.86
N HIS A 269 -5.74 -13.77 32.89
CA HIS A 269 -5.19 -12.45 33.24
C HIS A 269 -3.82 -12.60 33.92
N LEU A 270 -2.79 -12.90 33.13
CA LEU A 270 -1.41 -13.02 33.63
C LEU A 270 -0.78 -11.64 33.82
N SER A 271 -0.12 -11.45 34.96
CA SER A 271 0.67 -10.25 35.24
C SER A 271 2.00 -10.28 34.47
N LEU A 272 2.47 -9.10 34.07
CA LEU A 272 3.79 -8.95 33.47
C LEU A 272 4.89 -9.42 34.45
N PRO A 273 5.96 -10.10 33.98
CA PRO A 273 7.10 -10.41 34.84
C PRO A 273 7.70 -9.14 35.46
N GLU A 274 8.04 -9.17 36.75
CA GLU A 274 8.71 -8.05 37.41
C GLU A 274 10.23 -8.26 37.45
N LEU A 275 10.97 -7.58 36.57
CA LEU A 275 12.43 -7.66 36.52
C LEU A 275 13.06 -6.41 37.13
N ARG A 276 13.32 -6.42 38.44
CA ARG A 276 13.95 -5.28 39.14
C ARG A 276 15.47 -5.44 39.24
N GLY A 277 16.21 -4.68 38.45
CA GLY A 277 17.67 -4.67 38.52
C GLY A 277 18.34 -4.83 37.17
N VAL A 278 19.47 -5.54 37.15
CA VAL A 278 20.29 -5.77 35.96
C VAL A 278 19.95 -7.13 35.34
N VAL A 279 19.67 -7.14 34.04
CA VAL A 279 19.37 -8.34 33.28
C VAL A 279 20.52 -8.64 32.31
N ILE A 280 20.98 -9.89 32.27
CA ILE A 280 21.86 -10.41 31.23
C ILE A 280 21.03 -11.23 30.26
N VAL A 281 21.07 -10.89 28.99
CA VAL A 281 20.52 -11.69 27.89
C VAL A 281 21.67 -12.34 27.13
N LEU A 282 21.61 -13.64 26.94
CA LEU A 282 22.65 -14.44 26.31
C LEU A 282 22.25 -14.84 24.90
N GLY A 283 22.91 -14.27 23.88
CA GLY A 283 22.63 -14.55 22.48
C GLY A 283 22.78 -13.32 21.58
N ALA A 284 22.71 -13.56 20.27
CA ALA A 284 22.85 -12.52 19.24
C ALA A 284 21.95 -12.76 18.01
N GLY A 285 20.83 -13.48 18.18
CA GLY A 285 19.77 -13.59 17.16
C GLY A 285 18.52 -12.83 17.58
N ASP A 286 17.49 -12.82 16.75
CA ASP A 286 16.25 -12.06 16.96
C ASP A 286 15.67 -12.26 18.38
N THR A 287 15.59 -13.52 18.83
CA THR A 287 15.13 -13.88 20.17
C THR A 287 15.87 -13.14 21.29
N ALA A 288 17.18 -12.90 21.16
CA ALA A 288 17.96 -12.20 22.17
C ALA A 288 17.60 -10.70 22.23
N PHE A 289 17.39 -10.06 21.08
CA PHE A 289 17.02 -8.64 21.03
C PHE A 289 15.57 -8.43 21.47
N ASP A 290 14.66 -9.35 21.15
CA ASP A 290 13.30 -9.37 21.70
C ASP A 290 13.29 -9.57 23.22
N CYS A 291 14.11 -10.49 23.75
CA CYS A 291 14.26 -10.65 25.20
C CYS A 291 14.81 -9.36 25.84
N ALA A 292 15.79 -8.71 25.21
CA ALA A 292 16.41 -7.50 25.74
C ALA A 292 15.42 -6.33 25.82
N THR A 293 14.71 -6.05 24.74
CA THR A 293 13.72 -4.97 24.67
C THR A 293 12.49 -5.27 25.53
N SER A 294 12.07 -6.54 25.62
CA SER A 294 10.98 -6.97 26.50
C SER A 294 11.35 -6.88 27.99
N ALA A 295 12.61 -7.13 28.35
CA ALA A 295 13.07 -6.97 29.74
C ALA A 295 12.92 -5.52 30.23
N LEU A 296 13.13 -4.52 29.36
CA LEU A 296 12.87 -3.12 29.69
C LEU A 296 11.38 -2.85 29.98
N ARG A 297 10.46 -3.53 29.28
CA ARG A 297 9.01 -3.43 29.56
C ARG A 297 8.65 -4.06 30.89
N CYS A 298 9.37 -5.08 31.32
CA CYS A 298 9.25 -5.74 32.62
C CYS A 298 9.88 -4.95 33.78
N GLY A 299 10.43 -3.75 33.53
CA GLY A 299 10.99 -2.88 34.57
C GLY A 299 12.50 -3.01 34.80
N ALA A 300 13.23 -3.71 33.91
CA ALA A 300 14.68 -3.83 34.01
C ALA A 300 15.35 -2.44 34.05
N LYS A 301 16.25 -2.26 35.02
CA LYS A 301 17.01 -1.00 35.17
C LYS A 301 18.09 -0.87 34.10
N ARG A 302 18.70 -2.00 33.71
CA ARG A 302 19.76 -2.10 32.71
C ARG A 302 19.74 -3.48 32.10
N VAL A 303 20.02 -3.56 30.80
CA VAL A 303 20.08 -4.83 30.06
C VAL A 303 21.43 -4.93 29.36
N TYR A 304 22.11 -6.05 29.59
CA TYR A 304 23.31 -6.45 28.86
C TYR A 304 22.96 -7.57 27.89
N VAL A 305 23.31 -7.41 26.62
CA VAL A 305 23.25 -8.44 25.60
C VAL A 305 24.66 -8.99 25.42
N CYS A 306 24.92 -10.17 25.96
CA CYS A 306 26.23 -10.81 25.94
C CYS A 306 26.25 -11.92 24.88
N PHE A 307 27.32 -11.98 24.10
CA PHE A 307 27.46 -12.98 23.04
C PHE A 307 28.91 -13.41 22.85
N ARG A 308 29.09 -14.69 22.52
CA ARG A 308 30.40 -15.38 22.44
C ARG A 308 31.26 -15.05 21.21
N LYS A 309 30.86 -14.07 20.40
CA LYS A 309 31.55 -13.69 19.17
C LYS A 309 31.63 -12.16 19.06
N GLY A 310 32.12 -11.64 17.94
CA GLY A 310 32.17 -10.19 17.68
C GLY A 310 30.85 -9.60 17.18
N PHE A 311 30.76 -8.26 17.13
CA PHE A 311 29.59 -7.54 16.59
C PHE A 311 29.28 -7.90 15.13
N THR A 312 30.31 -8.20 14.33
CA THR A 312 30.16 -8.63 12.93
C THR A 312 29.53 -10.02 12.79
N ASN A 313 29.36 -10.76 13.90
CA ASN A 313 28.75 -12.08 13.94
C ASN A 313 27.34 -12.09 14.54
N ILE A 314 26.73 -10.91 14.77
CA ILE A 314 25.32 -10.82 15.14
C ILE A 314 24.49 -11.43 14.01
N ARG A 315 23.58 -12.34 14.37
CA ARG A 315 22.71 -13.07 13.42
C ARG A 315 21.44 -12.31 13.09
N ALA A 316 20.94 -11.52 14.04
CA ALA A 316 19.79 -10.65 13.80
C ALA A 316 20.12 -9.61 12.74
N VAL A 317 19.10 -9.20 11.99
CA VAL A 317 19.26 -8.12 11.01
C VAL A 317 19.58 -6.78 11.70
N PRO A 318 20.29 -5.85 11.05
CA PRO A 318 20.67 -4.56 11.65
C PRO A 318 19.48 -3.79 12.22
N GLU A 319 18.31 -3.88 11.58
CA GLU A 319 17.08 -3.21 12.00
C GLU A 319 16.58 -3.70 13.36
N GLU A 320 16.76 -4.99 13.67
CA GLU A 320 16.38 -5.59 14.95
C GLU A 320 17.36 -5.20 16.06
N MET A 321 18.66 -5.22 15.76
CA MET A 321 19.69 -4.72 16.68
C MET A 321 19.50 -3.24 17.02
N GLU A 322 19.10 -2.43 16.04
CA GLU A 322 18.91 -0.99 16.19
C GLU A 322 17.85 -0.66 17.26
N LEU A 323 16.77 -1.45 17.37
CA LEU A 323 15.73 -1.25 18.40
C LEU A 323 16.32 -1.35 19.81
N ALA A 324 17.08 -2.41 20.09
CA ALA A 324 17.73 -2.59 21.39
C ALA A 324 18.79 -1.50 21.65
N ARG A 325 19.49 -1.05 20.61
CA ARG A 325 20.51 0.01 20.71
C ARG A 325 19.90 1.38 21.04
N GLU A 326 18.82 1.77 20.37
CA GLU A 326 18.14 3.04 20.64
C GLU A 326 17.58 3.08 22.06
N GLU A 327 17.12 1.94 22.56
CA GLU A 327 16.66 1.73 23.94
C GLU A 327 17.80 1.53 24.95
N GLN A 328 19.05 1.80 24.55
CA GLN A 328 20.23 1.80 25.43
C GLN A 328 20.54 0.43 26.08
N CYS A 329 20.25 -0.68 25.40
CA CYS A 329 20.83 -1.98 25.78
C CYS A 329 22.34 -1.95 25.52
N GLU A 330 23.12 -2.57 26.42
CA GLU A 330 24.57 -2.65 26.29
C GLU A 330 25.02 -3.96 25.68
N PHE A 331 25.89 -3.90 24.69
CA PHE A 331 26.34 -5.07 23.95
C PHE A 331 27.76 -5.45 24.40
N LEU A 332 27.91 -6.68 24.90
CA LEU A 332 29.18 -7.21 25.39
C LEU A 332 29.60 -8.41 24.53
N PRO A 333 30.42 -8.18 23.48
CA PRO A 333 30.90 -9.23 22.61
C PRO A 333 31.99 -10.07 23.28
N PHE A 334 32.33 -11.18 22.64
CA PHE A 334 33.45 -12.05 23.02
C PHE A 334 33.35 -12.66 24.42
N LEU A 335 32.14 -12.92 24.92
CA LEU A 335 31.94 -13.51 26.25
C LEU A 335 31.22 -14.87 26.18
N SER A 336 31.86 -15.91 26.70
CA SER A 336 31.25 -17.25 26.86
C SER A 336 30.92 -17.51 28.34
N PRO A 337 29.67 -17.89 28.68
CA PRO A 337 29.26 -18.13 30.07
C PRO A 337 29.99 -19.32 30.73
N ARG A 338 30.40 -19.15 32.00
CA ARG A 338 31.12 -20.19 32.77
C ARG A 338 30.44 -20.60 34.06
N GLU A 339 30.16 -19.65 34.95
CA GLU A 339 29.70 -19.95 36.31
C GLU A 339 28.64 -18.93 36.75
N ILE A 340 27.49 -19.42 37.22
CA ILE A 340 26.46 -18.56 37.81
C ILE A 340 26.84 -18.22 39.24
N ILE A 341 26.87 -16.94 39.55
CA ILE A 341 27.16 -16.45 40.89
C ILE A 341 25.83 -16.35 41.64
N MET A 342 25.64 -17.20 42.65
CA MET A 342 24.43 -17.23 43.47
C MET A 342 24.67 -16.56 44.82
N LYS A 343 23.68 -15.81 45.32
CA LYS A 343 23.67 -15.25 46.67
C LYS A 343 22.27 -15.37 47.27
N ASN A 344 22.16 -15.93 48.47
CA ASN A 344 20.88 -16.14 49.17
C ASN A 344 19.83 -16.87 48.30
N GLY A 345 20.27 -17.85 47.50
CA GLY A 345 19.39 -18.60 46.60
C GLY A 345 18.94 -17.85 45.35
N GLN A 346 19.44 -16.63 45.09
CA GLN A 346 19.12 -15.80 43.93
C GLN A 346 20.37 -15.60 43.05
N VAL A 347 20.16 -15.37 41.75
CA VAL A 347 21.22 -14.92 40.84
C VAL A 347 21.77 -13.57 41.33
N ALA A 348 23.08 -13.47 41.42
CA ALA A 348 23.81 -12.25 41.77
C ALA A 348 24.85 -11.83 40.70
N GLY A 349 25.04 -12.68 39.68
CA GLY A 349 25.89 -12.39 38.53
C GLY A 349 26.19 -13.62 37.69
N LEU A 350 26.94 -13.41 36.62
CA LEU A 350 27.44 -14.44 35.73
C LEU A 350 28.93 -14.19 35.47
N GLN A 351 29.73 -15.23 35.68
CA GLN A 351 31.12 -15.28 35.26
C GLN A 351 31.21 -15.75 33.82
N PHE A 352 32.03 -15.08 33.03
CA PHE A 352 32.34 -15.39 31.64
C PHE A 352 33.84 -15.60 31.49
N CYS A 353 34.24 -16.37 30.50
CA CYS A 353 35.58 -16.33 29.93
C CYS A 353 35.56 -15.53 28.62
N ARG A 354 36.71 -14.96 28.26
CA ARG A 354 36.86 -14.30 26.95
C ARG A 354 36.86 -15.35 25.84
N THR A 355 36.36 -14.96 24.68
CA THR A 355 36.48 -15.72 23.43
C THR A 355 37.26 -14.92 22.40
N GLU A 356 37.95 -15.60 21.51
CA GLU A 356 38.62 -14.99 20.37
C GLU A 356 38.64 -15.92 19.17
N GLN A 357 38.89 -15.35 17.99
CA GLN A 357 38.96 -16.08 16.74
C GLN A 357 40.43 -16.25 16.33
N THR A 358 40.84 -17.47 16.00
CA THR A 358 42.18 -17.74 15.46
C THR A 358 42.30 -17.27 14.02
N GLU A 359 43.52 -17.30 13.46
CA GLU A 359 43.75 -16.96 12.05
C GLU A 359 43.02 -17.92 11.10
N GLU A 360 42.83 -19.17 11.51
CA GLU A 360 42.09 -20.21 10.77
C GLU A 360 40.57 -20.05 10.87
N GLY A 361 40.09 -19.19 11.76
CA GLY A 361 38.68 -18.88 11.94
C GLY A 361 37.97 -19.67 13.05
N ASP A 362 38.70 -20.54 13.77
CA ASP A 362 38.20 -21.28 14.92
C ASP A 362 38.01 -20.36 16.13
N TRP A 363 37.07 -20.74 17.02
CA TRP A 363 36.76 -19.95 18.21
C TRP A 363 37.35 -20.61 19.44
N LEU A 364 38.25 -19.90 20.13
CA LEU A 364 38.86 -20.33 21.38
C LEU A 364 38.23 -19.61 22.57
N GLU A 365 38.28 -20.28 23.72
CA GLU A 365 37.87 -19.74 25.01
C GLU A 365 39.10 -19.62 25.90
N ASP A 366 39.40 -18.41 26.38
CA ASP A 366 40.53 -18.14 27.27
C ASP A 366 40.04 -18.16 28.73
N GLU A 367 40.37 -19.25 29.43
CA GLU A 367 39.96 -19.47 30.82
C GLU A 367 40.68 -18.57 31.83
N ASP A 368 41.82 -17.98 31.48
CA ASP A 368 42.55 -17.04 32.33
C ASP A 368 41.95 -15.63 32.26
N GLN A 369 41.32 -15.27 31.13
CA GLN A 369 40.68 -13.97 30.91
C GLN A 369 39.20 -13.98 31.33
N VAL A 370 38.96 -13.77 32.62
CA VAL A 370 37.62 -13.88 33.24
C VAL A 370 36.93 -12.53 33.43
N VAL A 371 35.62 -12.47 33.16
CA VAL A 371 34.75 -11.32 33.45
C VAL A 371 33.63 -11.73 34.40
N ARG A 372 33.49 -11.02 35.53
CA ARG A 372 32.38 -11.22 36.47
C ARG A 372 31.38 -10.07 36.35
N LEU A 373 30.25 -10.33 35.71
CA LEU A 373 29.21 -9.34 35.50
C LEU A 373 28.11 -9.51 36.57
N LYS A 374 27.82 -8.45 37.32
CA LYS A 374 26.71 -8.44 38.28
C LYS A 374 25.38 -8.42 37.54
N ALA A 375 24.45 -9.25 38.00
CA ALA A 375 23.11 -9.34 37.44
C ALA A 375 22.16 -9.91 38.49
N ASP A 376 20.89 -9.52 38.38
CA ASP A 376 19.81 -10.05 39.19
C ASP A 376 19.02 -11.12 38.40
N TYR A 377 19.07 -11.02 37.05
CA TYR A 377 18.40 -11.96 36.15
C TYR A 377 19.28 -12.38 34.98
N ILE A 378 19.11 -13.61 34.52
CA ILE A 378 19.73 -14.16 33.32
C ILE A 378 18.64 -14.71 32.40
N ILE A 379 18.66 -14.32 31.13
CA ILE A 379 17.77 -14.81 30.09
C ILE A 379 18.61 -15.51 29.00
N SER A 380 18.48 -16.82 28.86
CA SER A 380 19.16 -17.59 27.82
C SER A 380 18.35 -17.57 26.52
N ALA A 381 18.93 -17.02 25.45
CA ALA A 381 18.33 -16.91 24.12
C ALA A 381 19.21 -17.60 23.05
N PHE A 382 19.66 -18.83 23.35
CA PHE A 382 20.52 -19.63 22.46
C PHE A 382 19.80 -20.25 21.26
N GLY A 383 18.49 -20.04 21.16
CA GLY A 383 17.63 -20.63 20.13
C GLY A 383 16.80 -21.77 20.70
N SER A 384 16.18 -22.51 19.79
CA SER A 384 15.22 -23.57 20.11
C SER A 384 15.63 -24.88 19.45
N MET A 385 15.10 -25.99 19.93
CA MET A 385 15.37 -27.33 19.42
C MET A 385 14.16 -28.24 19.60
N LEU A 386 14.23 -29.43 18.99
CA LEU A 386 13.32 -30.54 19.28
C LEU A 386 14.09 -31.59 20.08
N ASN A 387 13.76 -31.76 21.36
CA ASN A 387 14.44 -32.73 22.23
C ASN A 387 13.49 -33.57 23.10
N GLU A 388 12.18 -33.49 22.85
CA GLU A 388 11.15 -34.18 23.63
C GLU A 388 10.90 -35.59 23.04
N PRO A 389 11.34 -36.68 23.69
CA PRO A 389 11.34 -38.00 23.07
C PRO A 389 9.96 -38.52 22.69
N GLN A 390 8.91 -38.10 23.41
CA GLN A 390 7.52 -38.47 23.09
C GLN A 390 7.04 -37.86 21.78
N VAL A 391 7.45 -36.62 21.46
CA VAL A 391 7.12 -35.97 20.18
C VAL A 391 7.87 -36.64 19.04
N THR A 392 9.16 -36.91 19.24
CA THR A 392 9.99 -37.63 18.27
C THR A 392 9.46 -39.03 17.98
N LYS A 393 9.07 -39.78 19.02
CA LYS A 393 8.42 -41.10 18.87
C LYS A 393 7.07 -41.02 18.16
N ALA A 394 6.30 -39.97 18.41
CA ALA A 394 5.01 -39.76 17.75
C ALA A 394 5.14 -39.48 16.24
N MET A 395 6.32 -39.10 15.76
CA MET A 395 6.64 -38.92 14.34
C MET A 395 7.16 -40.18 13.65
N ALA A 396 7.34 -41.30 14.35
CA ALA A 396 7.77 -42.53 13.70
C ALA A 396 6.73 -42.98 12.63
N PRO A 397 7.17 -43.52 11.47
CA PRO A 397 8.54 -43.91 11.10
C PRO A 397 9.31 -42.85 10.28
N VAL A 398 8.94 -41.56 10.34
CA VAL A 398 9.65 -40.50 9.59
C VAL A 398 11.13 -40.48 9.93
N LYS A 399 11.99 -40.48 8.91
CA LYS A 399 13.44 -40.33 9.07
C LYS A 399 13.77 -38.95 9.62
N LEU A 400 14.68 -38.93 10.59
CA LEU A 400 15.17 -37.71 11.21
C LEU A 400 16.62 -37.49 10.81
N THR A 401 17.00 -36.23 10.69
CA THR A 401 18.38 -35.80 10.48
C THR A 401 19.21 -36.04 11.74
N HIS A 402 20.53 -35.84 11.63
CA HIS A 402 21.44 -35.86 12.78
C HIS A 402 21.12 -34.78 13.84
N TRP A 403 20.36 -33.74 13.47
CA TRP A 403 19.88 -32.71 14.40
C TRP A 403 18.57 -33.07 15.10
N GLY A 404 18.00 -34.25 14.81
CA GLY A 404 16.73 -34.71 15.39
C GLY A 404 15.48 -34.09 14.76
N THR A 405 15.62 -33.33 13.67
CA THR A 405 14.53 -32.76 12.87
C THR A 405 14.07 -33.70 11.75
N PRO A 406 12.82 -33.64 11.26
CA PRO A 406 12.39 -34.41 10.10
C PRO A 406 13.23 -34.14 8.85
N GLU A 407 13.70 -35.20 8.19
CA GLU A 407 14.33 -35.09 6.88
C GLU A 407 13.26 -34.89 5.82
N VAL A 408 13.43 -33.88 4.97
CA VAL A 408 12.51 -33.58 3.85
C VAL A 408 13.27 -33.37 2.55
N ASN A 409 12.58 -33.62 1.44
CA ASN A 409 12.99 -33.14 0.14
C ASN A 409 12.69 -31.64 0.03
N THR A 410 13.70 -30.82 -0.23
CA THR A 410 13.60 -29.34 -0.23
C THR A 410 12.74 -28.75 -1.33
N ASP A 411 12.49 -29.50 -2.41
CA ASP A 411 11.63 -29.03 -3.51
C ASP A 411 10.16 -29.35 -3.25
N THR A 412 9.88 -30.39 -2.47
CA THR A 412 8.51 -30.92 -2.27
C THR A 412 7.98 -30.77 -0.85
N MET A 413 8.87 -30.55 0.11
CA MET A 413 8.62 -30.59 1.55
C MET A 413 8.13 -31.96 2.07
N GLN A 414 8.25 -33.01 1.24
CA GLN A 414 7.86 -34.37 1.57
C GLN A 414 8.92 -35.04 2.45
N THR A 415 8.48 -35.78 3.46
CA THR A 415 9.38 -36.58 4.32
C THR A 415 9.72 -37.94 3.69
N SER A 416 10.36 -38.84 4.44
CA SER A 416 10.54 -40.24 4.02
C SER A 416 9.22 -41.00 3.85
N GLU A 417 8.13 -40.52 4.45
CA GLU A 417 6.79 -41.09 4.32
C GLU A 417 5.99 -40.29 3.28
N PRO A 418 5.50 -40.91 2.18
CA PRO A 418 4.89 -40.17 1.07
C PRO A 418 3.68 -39.29 1.43
N TRP A 419 2.97 -39.64 2.51
CA TRP A 419 1.77 -38.98 2.99
C TRP A 419 2.05 -37.94 4.09
N VAL A 420 3.33 -37.74 4.45
CA VAL A 420 3.74 -36.82 5.52
C VAL A 420 4.70 -35.78 4.96
N PHE A 421 4.39 -34.52 5.21
CA PHE A 421 5.14 -33.34 4.80
C PHE A 421 5.54 -32.54 6.04
N ALA A 422 6.59 -31.73 5.95
CA ALA A 422 6.99 -30.84 7.04
C ALA A 422 7.56 -29.52 6.51
N GLY A 423 7.38 -28.43 7.25
CA GLY A 423 7.82 -27.10 6.85
C GLY A 423 7.89 -26.09 7.99
N GLY A 424 8.66 -25.02 7.81
CA GLY A 424 8.99 -24.04 8.84
C GLY A 424 10.14 -24.48 9.74
N ASP A 425 10.28 -23.87 10.92
CA ASP A 425 11.43 -24.07 11.80
C ASP A 425 11.74 -25.54 12.14
N ILE A 426 10.72 -26.41 12.13
CA ILE A 426 10.87 -27.85 12.41
C ILE A 426 11.82 -28.55 11.42
N VAL A 427 11.95 -28.04 10.18
CA VAL A 427 12.85 -28.59 9.17
C VAL A 427 14.30 -28.12 9.41
N GLY A 428 14.49 -26.98 10.08
CA GLY A 428 15.81 -26.40 10.35
C GLY A 428 16.43 -25.62 9.18
N LEU A 429 15.64 -25.30 8.15
CA LEU A 429 16.06 -24.48 6.99
C LEU A 429 15.57 -23.03 7.11
N ALA A 430 14.28 -22.86 7.43
CA ALA A 430 13.68 -21.55 7.62
C ALA A 430 14.20 -20.88 8.90
N ASN A 431 14.50 -19.58 8.81
CA ASN A 431 14.86 -18.75 9.96
C ASN A 431 13.90 -17.56 10.16
N THR A 432 12.93 -17.40 9.26
CA THR A 432 11.99 -16.28 9.25
C THR A 432 10.55 -16.74 9.07
N THR A 433 9.59 -15.90 9.49
CA THR A 433 8.16 -16.14 9.26
C THR A 433 7.83 -16.32 7.77
N VAL A 434 8.46 -15.53 6.89
CA VAL A 434 8.17 -15.57 5.45
C VAL A 434 8.68 -16.85 4.78
N GLU A 435 9.83 -17.38 5.21
CA GLU A 435 10.31 -18.68 4.75
C GLU A 435 9.40 -19.81 5.26
N SER A 436 8.99 -19.77 6.52
CA SER A 436 8.02 -20.73 7.06
C SER A 436 6.69 -20.72 6.29
N VAL A 437 6.18 -19.54 5.93
CA VAL A 437 5.00 -19.38 5.06
C VAL A 437 5.27 -19.99 3.68
N ASN A 438 6.46 -19.81 3.12
CA ASN A 438 6.82 -20.39 1.83
C ASN A 438 6.92 -21.93 1.88
N ASP A 439 7.45 -22.52 2.93
CA ASP A 439 7.49 -23.97 3.09
C ASP A 439 6.07 -24.56 3.09
N GLY A 440 5.15 -23.93 3.82
CA GLY A 440 3.74 -24.32 3.81
C GLY A 440 3.09 -24.18 2.44
N LYS A 441 3.38 -23.08 1.73
CA LYS A 441 2.93 -22.83 0.35
C LYS A 441 3.45 -23.92 -0.60
N GLN A 442 4.74 -24.23 -0.53
CA GLN A 442 5.37 -25.26 -1.36
C GLN A 442 4.78 -26.64 -1.06
N ALA A 443 4.67 -27.01 0.21
CA ALA A 443 4.09 -28.27 0.64
C ALA A 443 2.65 -28.45 0.14
N SER A 444 1.84 -27.39 0.14
CA SER A 444 0.43 -27.48 -0.28
C SER A 444 0.24 -28.01 -1.70
N TRP A 445 1.13 -27.64 -2.65
CA TRP A 445 1.07 -28.12 -4.03
C TRP A 445 1.39 -29.61 -4.12
N HIS A 446 2.38 -30.08 -3.36
CA HIS A 446 2.81 -31.47 -3.40
C HIS A 446 1.89 -32.38 -2.57
N ILE A 447 1.30 -31.89 -1.49
CA ILE A 447 0.17 -32.53 -0.80
C ILE A 447 -0.99 -32.67 -1.79
N HIS A 448 -1.29 -31.63 -2.56
CA HIS A 448 -2.33 -31.71 -3.58
C HIS A 448 -2.02 -32.78 -4.62
N ARG A 449 -0.82 -32.80 -5.21
CA ARG A 449 -0.37 -33.85 -6.14
C ARG A 449 -0.48 -35.25 -5.53
N TYR A 450 -0.03 -35.41 -4.29
CA TYR A 450 -0.06 -36.68 -3.59
C TYR A 450 -1.50 -37.17 -3.41
N ILE A 451 -2.40 -36.35 -2.87
CA ILE A 451 -3.80 -36.74 -2.66
C ILE A 451 -4.46 -37.07 -4.00
N GLN A 452 -4.30 -36.23 -5.03
CA GLN A 452 -4.89 -36.51 -6.35
C GLN A 452 -4.40 -37.85 -6.92
N SER A 453 -3.13 -38.20 -6.72
CA SER A 453 -2.59 -39.50 -7.16
C SER A 453 -3.24 -40.70 -6.46
N LEU A 454 -3.66 -40.58 -5.20
CA LEU A 454 -4.40 -41.63 -4.49
C LEU A 454 -5.76 -41.92 -5.11
N HIS A 455 -6.32 -40.94 -5.83
CA HIS A 455 -7.60 -41.03 -6.54
C HIS A 455 -7.42 -41.26 -8.05
N GLY A 456 -6.21 -41.64 -8.49
CA GLY A 456 -5.91 -41.93 -9.90
C GLY A 456 -5.90 -40.69 -10.80
N GLN A 457 -5.80 -39.49 -10.24
CA GLN A 457 -5.79 -38.24 -10.98
C GLN A 457 -4.36 -37.71 -11.15
N THR A 458 -4.08 -37.13 -12.32
CA THR A 458 -2.80 -36.48 -12.62
C THR A 458 -2.94 -34.97 -12.55
N VAL A 459 -2.04 -34.34 -11.81
CA VAL A 459 -1.91 -32.87 -11.72
C VAL A 459 -0.70 -32.43 -12.53
N ASP A 460 -0.76 -31.23 -13.11
CA ASP A 460 0.34 -30.58 -13.80
C ASP A 460 1.65 -30.60 -12.98
N SER A 461 2.80 -30.70 -13.64
CA SER A 461 4.10 -30.61 -12.98
C SER A 461 4.43 -29.17 -12.57
N VAL A 462 3.87 -28.18 -13.28
CA VAL A 462 4.03 -26.76 -12.97
C VAL A 462 3.00 -26.33 -11.90
N PRO A 463 3.45 -25.77 -10.75
CA PRO A 463 2.54 -25.29 -9.71
C PRO A 463 1.55 -24.23 -10.19
N LYS A 464 0.26 -24.48 -9.95
CA LYS A 464 -0.86 -23.57 -10.24
C LYS A 464 -1.67 -23.31 -8.97
N LEU A 465 -1.04 -22.66 -8.00
CA LEU A 465 -1.70 -22.31 -6.74
C LEU A 465 -2.68 -21.15 -6.95
N PRO A 466 -3.95 -21.24 -6.47
CA PRO A 466 -4.92 -20.17 -6.65
C PRO A 466 -4.57 -18.90 -5.87
N LEU A 467 -5.03 -17.76 -6.40
CA LEU A 467 -4.89 -16.44 -5.77
C LEU A 467 -5.77 -16.29 -4.52
N PHE A 468 -5.63 -15.15 -3.85
CA PHE A 468 -6.56 -14.69 -2.82
C PHE A 468 -7.79 -14.06 -3.49
N TYR A 469 -8.98 -14.36 -2.97
CA TYR A 469 -10.24 -13.78 -3.44
C TYR A 469 -11.09 -13.29 -2.27
N SER A 470 -11.91 -12.28 -2.52
CA SER A 470 -12.88 -11.68 -1.61
C SER A 470 -14.18 -11.37 -2.35
N ALA A 471 -15.21 -10.93 -1.62
CA ALA A 471 -16.47 -10.48 -2.23
C ALA A 471 -16.31 -9.30 -3.20
N ILE A 472 -15.21 -8.52 -3.09
CA ILE A 472 -14.88 -7.45 -4.06
C ILE A 472 -14.68 -8.03 -5.46
N ASP A 473 -14.03 -9.18 -5.57
CA ASP A 473 -13.61 -9.73 -6.86
C ASP A 473 -14.80 -10.15 -7.74
N GLN A 474 -15.95 -10.39 -7.11
CA GLN A 474 -17.21 -10.74 -7.77
C GLN A 474 -18.01 -9.53 -8.28
N VAL A 475 -17.61 -8.30 -7.96
CA VAL A 475 -18.34 -7.11 -8.40
C VAL A 475 -18.29 -6.97 -9.93
N ASP A 476 -19.46 -6.84 -10.54
CA ASP A 476 -19.60 -6.58 -11.96
C ASP A 476 -19.28 -5.11 -12.26
N ILE A 477 -18.25 -4.91 -13.09
CA ILE A 477 -17.83 -3.60 -13.59
C ILE A 477 -18.09 -3.45 -15.09
N SER A 478 -18.85 -4.35 -15.71
CA SER A 478 -19.24 -4.22 -17.10
C SER A 478 -20.19 -3.03 -17.31
N VAL A 479 -20.21 -2.52 -18.54
CA VAL A 479 -21.07 -1.40 -18.93
C VAL A 479 -21.49 -1.54 -20.39
N GLU A 480 -22.72 -1.17 -20.71
CA GLU A 480 -23.21 -1.14 -22.08
C GLU A 480 -23.28 0.31 -22.59
N VAL A 481 -22.76 0.54 -23.80
CA VAL A 481 -22.76 1.86 -24.45
C VAL A 481 -23.10 1.67 -25.92
N CYS A 482 -24.13 2.37 -26.41
CA CYS A 482 -24.60 2.28 -27.80
C CYS A 482 -24.86 0.83 -28.29
N GLY A 483 -25.38 -0.04 -27.40
CA GLY A 483 -25.63 -1.45 -27.70
C GLY A 483 -24.37 -2.34 -27.71
N ILE A 484 -23.20 -1.79 -27.37
CA ILE A 484 -21.93 -2.52 -27.24
C ILE A 484 -21.68 -2.81 -25.76
N LYS A 485 -21.47 -4.08 -25.43
CA LYS A 485 -21.12 -4.51 -24.06
C LYS A 485 -19.60 -4.46 -23.85
N PHE A 486 -19.17 -3.63 -22.90
CA PHE A 486 -17.79 -3.54 -22.46
C PHE A 486 -17.61 -4.43 -21.22
N PRO A 487 -16.63 -5.35 -21.17
CA PRO A 487 -16.43 -6.23 -20.01
C PRO A 487 -15.93 -5.46 -18.78
N ASN A 488 -15.28 -4.32 -18.98
CA ASN A 488 -14.93 -3.31 -17.97
C ASN A 488 -14.81 -1.94 -18.67
N PRO A 489 -14.85 -0.81 -17.95
CA PRO A 489 -14.94 0.50 -18.59
C PRO A 489 -13.56 1.04 -19.00
N PHE A 490 -12.47 0.29 -18.86
CA PHE A 490 -11.11 0.76 -19.13
C PHE A 490 -10.62 0.29 -20.49
N GLY A 491 -10.03 1.22 -21.26
CA GLY A 491 -9.50 0.91 -22.57
C GLY A 491 -8.29 1.72 -22.97
N LEU A 492 -7.54 1.21 -23.95
CA LEU A 492 -6.38 1.92 -24.48
C LEU A 492 -6.81 3.00 -25.47
N ALA A 493 -6.37 4.24 -25.25
CA ALA A 493 -6.58 5.34 -26.17
C ALA A 493 -5.82 5.15 -27.49
N SER A 494 -6.28 5.77 -28.58
CA SER A 494 -5.55 5.86 -29.87
C SER A 494 -4.26 6.67 -29.69
N ALA A 495 -3.13 5.99 -29.44
CA ALA A 495 -1.92 6.61 -28.90
C ALA A 495 -0.70 5.67 -28.98
N PRO A 496 0.50 6.03 -28.45
CA PRO A 496 1.66 5.14 -28.47
C PRO A 496 1.44 3.72 -27.90
N PRO A 497 0.65 3.50 -26.83
CA PRO A 497 0.31 2.15 -26.36
C PRO A 497 -0.43 1.27 -27.37
N THR A 498 -0.97 1.84 -28.45
CA THR A 498 -1.67 1.11 -29.53
C THR A 498 -0.98 1.29 -30.88
N THR A 499 0.34 1.53 -30.88
CA THR A 499 1.16 1.69 -32.10
C THR A 499 1.09 0.46 -33.04
N SER A 500 0.83 -0.73 -32.51
CA SER A 500 0.73 -1.96 -33.30
C SER A 500 -0.32 -2.92 -32.75
N THR A 501 -0.83 -3.79 -33.61
CA THR A 501 -1.84 -4.81 -33.28
C THR A 501 -1.36 -5.79 -32.22
N ALA A 502 -0.09 -6.19 -32.27
CA ALA A 502 0.52 -7.06 -31.27
C ALA A 502 0.53 -6.45 -29.86
N MET A 503 0.51 -5.12 -29.75
CA MET A 503 0.37 -4.43 -28.45
C MET A 503 -1.06 -4.52 -27.93
N ILE A 504 -2.05 -4.30 -28.81
CA ILE A 504 -3.48 -4.40 -28.46
C ILE A 504 -3.82 -5.84 -28.04
N ARG A 505 -3.34 -6.85 -28.77
CA ARG A 505 -3.47 -8.26 -28.39
C ARG A 505 -2.98 -8.51 -26.96
N ARG A 506 -1.75 -8.10 -26.65
CA ARG A 506 -1.18 -8.25 -25.30
C ARG A 506 -1.98 -7.50 -24.25
N ALA A 507 -2.54 -6.33 -24.57
CA ALA A 507 -3.40 -5.61 -23.65
C ALA A 507 -4.71 -6.39 -23.37
N PHE A 508 -5.34 -6.99 -24.37
CA PHE A 508 -6.50 -7.85 -24.16
C PHE A 508 -6.15 -9.09 -23.34
N GLU A 509 -4.99 -9.71 -23.58
CA GLU A 509 -4.48 -10.81 -22.74
C GLU A 509 -4.26 -10.40 -21.28
N GLN A 510 -3.98 -9.12 -21.00
CA GLN A 510 -3.92 -8.58 -19.63
C GLN A 510 -5.30 -8.21 -19.04
N GLY A 511 -6.36 -8.20 -19.84
CA GLY A 511 -7.73 -7.91 -19.36
C GLY A 511 -8.29 -6.52 -19.69
N TRP A 512 -7.65 -5.74 -20.56
CA TRP A 512 -8.21 -4.45 -21.02
C TRP A 512 -9.55 -4.66 -21.72
N GLY A 513 -10.60 -3.91 -21.32
CA GLY A 513 -11.94 -4.15 -21.82
C GLY A 513 -12.16 -3.69 -23.26
N PHE A 514 -11.45 -2.64 -23.68
CA PHE A 514 -11.45 -2.17 -25.05
C PHE A 514 -10.12 -1.52 -25.47
N ALA A 515 -9.92 -1.36 -26.77
CA ALA A 515 -8.76 -0.64 -27.28
C ALA A 515 -9.10 0.09 -28.58
N LEU A 516 -8.46 1.24 -28.77
CA LEU A 516 -8.48 1.95 -30.03
C LEU A 516 -7.27 1.60 -30.87
N THR A 517 -7.47 1.40 -32.17
CA THR A 517 -6.33 1.44 -33.10
C THR A 517 -5.65 2.80 -33.03
N LYS A 518 -4.34 2.86 -33.27
CA LYS A 518 -3.71 4.16 -33.59
C LYS A 518 -4.41 4.72 -34.83
N THR A 519 -4.73 6.01 -34.80
CA THR A 519 -5.45 6.66 -35.90
C THR A 519 -4.77 6.34 -37.23
N PHE A 520 -5.52 5.88 -38.23
CA PHE A 520 -5.00 5.62 -39.58
C PHE A 520 -5.82 6.35 -40.63
N ALA A 521 -5.25 6.49 -41.82
CA ALA A 521 -5.83 7.22 -42.94
C ALA A 521 -5.69 6.38 -44.23
N LEU A 522 -6.25 6.88 -45.33
CA LEU A 522 -6.04 6.31 -46.66
C LEU A 522 -4.58 6.42 -47.07
N ASP A 523 -4.14 5.58 -48.01
CA ASP A 523 -2.72 5.51 -48.43
C ASP A 523 -2.19 6.83 -49.01
N LYS A 524 -3.07 7.65 -49.60
CA LYS A 524 -2.70 9.00 -50.09
C LYS A 524 -2.32 9.98 -48.98
N ASP A 525 -2.72 9.69 -47.74
CA ASP A 525 -2.53 10.53 -46.55
C ASP A 525 -1.47 9.94 -45.60
N LEU A 526 -0.63 9.02 -46.09
CA LEU A 526 0.48 8.47 -45.32
C LEU A 526 1.38 9.57 -44.75
N VAL A 527 1.91 9.28 -43.56
CA VAL A 527 2.76 10.18 -42.80
C VAL A 527 4.10 9.55 -42.46
N THR A 528 5.04 10.40 -42.08
CA THR A 528 6.33 9.99 -41.53
C THR A 528 6.59 10.81 -40.28
N ASN A 529 6.83 10.12 -39.17
CA ASN A 529 7.12 10.76 -37.89
C ASN A 529 8.53 11.36 -37.87
N VAL A 530 8.70 12.44 -37.10
CA VAL A 530 10.02 12.99 -36.77
C VAL A 530 10.58 12.38 -35.48
N SER A 531 11.85 12.65 -35.17
CA SER A 531 12.48 12.26 -33.90
C SER A 531 13.51 13.29 -33.44
N PRO A 532 13.59 13.61 -32.13
CA PRO A 532 12.74 13.14 -31.03
C PRO A 532 11.32 13.73 -31.08
N ARG A 533 10.32 13.02 -30.54
CA ARG A 533 8.90 13.42 -30.65
C ARG A 533 8.02 13.22 -29.42
N ILE A 534 8.48 12.53 -28.38
CA ILE A 534 7.77 12.38 -27.10
C ILE A 534 8.74 12.76 -25.99
N VAL A 535 8.33 13.67 -25.11
CA VAL A 535 9.18 14.16 -24.01
C VAL A 535 8.39 14.16 -22.70
N ARG A 536 9.11 14.00 -21.58
CA ARG A 536 8.53 14.15 -20.24
C ARG A 536 8.00 15.56 -20.00
N GLY A 537 7.00 15.65 -19.15
CA GLY A 537 6.46 16.91 -18.67
C GLY A 537 7.40 17.64 -17.71
N THR A 538 7.40 18.97 -17.71
CA THR A 538 8.13 19.84 -16.78
C THR A 538 7.22 20.45 -15.70
N ILE A 539 5.92 20.17 -15.75
CA ILE A 539 4.87 20.77 -14.92
C ILE A 539 5.07 20.50 -13.42
N SER A 540 5.64 19.35 -13.06
CA SER A 540 5.94 18.97 -11.68
C SER A 540 7.42 19.17 -11.31
N GLY A 541 8.12 20.10 -11.97
CA GLY A 541 9.53 20.42 -11.69
C GLY A 541 10.50 19.31 -12.11
N HIS A 542 11.67 19.26 -11.48
CA HIS A 542 12.77 18.34 -11.85
C HIS A 542 12.63 16.92 -11.26
N VAL A 543 11.42 16.36 -11.27
CA VAL A 543 11.15 14.97 -10.85
C VAL A 543 11.25 14.03 -12.05
N TYR A 544 12.09 13.00 -11.96
CA TYR A 544 12.32 12.00 -13.02
C TYR A 544 11.87 10.61 -12.57
N GLY A 545 11.74 9.68 -13.51
CA GLY A 545 11.33 8.30 -13.23
C GLY A 545 9.80 8.15 -13.21
N PRO A 546 9.25 7.32 -12.29
CA PRO A 546 7.84 6.93 -12.30
C PRO A 546 6.91 8.13 -12.13
N GLY A 547 5.67 7.99 -12.61
CA GLY A 547 4.60 8.95 -12.35
C GLY A 547 4.85 10.34 -12.91
N GLN A 548 5.39 10.45 -14.13
CA GLN A 548 5.49 11.74 -14.81
C GLN A 548 4.08 12.38 -14.90
N SER A 549 3.97 13.61 -14.38
CA SER A 549 2.69 14.33 -14.32
C SER A 549 2.09 14.60 -15.70
N SER A 550 2.92 14.66 -16.73
CA SER A 550 2.52 14.83 -18.11
C SER A 550 3.58 14.33 -19.08
N PHE A 551 3.18 14.23 -20.35
CA PHE A 551 4.07 14.13 -21.50
C PHE A 551 3.64 15.15 -22.54
N LEU A 552 4.59 15.60 -23.37
CA LEU A 552 4.28 16.30 -24.62
C LEU A 552 4.73 15.45 -25.81
N ASN A 553 3.89 15.40 -26.83
CA ASN A 553 4.22 14.73 -28.08
C ASN A 553 3.99 15.61 -29.30
N ILE A 554 4.82 15.42 -30.33
CA ILE A 554 4.65 15.93 -31.69
C ILE A 554 4.55 14.74 -32.67
N GLU A 555 3.85 13.69 -32.25
CA GLU A 555 3.67 12.44 -33.01
C GLU A 555 2.41 12.49 -33.88
N LEU A 556 2.52 12.11 -35.14
CA LEU A 556 1.39 12.11 -36.08
C LEU A 556 0.45 10.90 -35.87
N ILE A 557 -0.42 10.67 -36.85
CA ILE A 557 -1.20 9.42 -36.96
C ILE A 557 -0.27 8.22 -37.20
N SER A 558 -0.85 7.03 -37.33
CA SER A 558 -0.11 5.80 -37.62
C SER A 558 0.67 5.91 -38.93
N GLU A 559 1.92 5.45 -38.91
CA GLU A 559 2.72 5.24 -40.13
C GLU A 559 2.34 3.93 -40.85
N LYS A 560 1.44 3.13 -40.26
CA LYS A 560 0.95 1.88 -40.85
C LYS A 560 -0.32 2.15 -41.65
N THR A 561 -0.46 1.43 -42.77
CA THR A 561 -1.53 1.61 -43.76
C THR A 561 -2.91 1.23 -43.22
N ALA A 562 -3.97 1.71 -43.88
CA ALA A 562 -5.33 1.27 -43.59
C ALA A 562 -5.51 -0.24 -43.75
N ALA A 563 -4.86 -0.85 -44.75
CA ALA A 563 -4.90 -2.29 -44.98
C ALA A 563 -4.36 -3.08 -43.77
N TYR A 564 -3.22 -2.64 -43.21
CA TYR A 564 -2.67 -3.24 -41.98
C TYR A 564 -3.69 -3.21 -40.84
N TRP A 565 -4.32 -2.06 -40.61
CA TRP A 565 -5.27 -1.91 -39.50
C TRP A 565 -6.56 -2.67 -39.72
N CYS A 566 -7.11 -2.67 -40.93
CA CYS A 566 -8.34 -3.42 -41.23
C CYS A 566 -8.11 -4.93 -41.06
N GLN A 567 -7.01 -5.47 -41.59
CA GLN A 567 -6.68 -6.89 -41.35
C GLN A 567 -6.49 -7.18 -39.86
N SER A 568 -5.80 -6.29 -39.15
CA SER A 568 -5.54 -6.42 -37.72
C SER A 568 -6.80 -6.41 -36.86
N VAL A 569 -7.78 -5.58 -37.20
CA VAL A 569 -9.06 -5.53 -36.49
C VAL A 569 -9.82 -6.83 -36.68
N ALA A 570 -9.86 -7.37 -37.90
CA ALA A 570 -10.48 -8.66 -38.16
C ALA A 570 -9.82 -9.79 -37.35
N GLU A 571 -8.48 -9.80 -37.25
CA GLU A 571 -7.74 -10.75 -36.42
C GLU A 571 -8.05 -10.60 -34.93
N LEU A 572 -8.06 -9.35 -34.41
CA LEU A 572 -8.36 -9.09 -33.01
C LEU A 572 -9.79 -9.49 -32.64
N LYS A 573 -10.78 -9.19 -33.48
CA LYS A 573 -12.18 -9.52 -33.21
C LYS A 573 -12.47 -11.01 -33.32
N LYS A 574 -11.74 -11.72 -34.19
CA LYS A 574 -11.79 -13.18 -34.25
C LYS A 574 -11.29 -13.82 -32.95
N ASP A 575 -10.17 -13.33 -32.43
CA ASP A 575 -9.51 -13.95 -31.28
C ASP A 575 -10.07 -13.45 -29.93
N PHE A 576 -10.60 -12.23 -29.90
CA PHE A 576 -11.13 -11.54 -28.72
C PHE A 576 -12.55 -11.01 -28.99
N PRO A 577 -13.55 -11.88 -29.20
CA PRO A 577 -14.90 -11.46 -29.57
C PRO A 577 -15.58 -10.58 -28.52
N ASN A 578 -15.25 -10.79 -27.24
CA ASN A 578 -15.83 -10.07 -26.10
C ASN A 578 -15.11 -8.74 -25.78
N ASN A 579 -13.93 -8.49 -26.34
CA ASN A 579 -13.22 -7.23 -26.16
C ASN A 579 -13.63 -6.27 -27.28
N VAL A 580 -13.80 -5.00 -26.93
CA VAL A 580 -14.26 -3.99 -27.89
C VAL A 580 -13.06 -3.40 -28.64
N VAL A 581 -13.11 -3.41 -29.96
CA VAL A 581 -12.10 -2.80 -30.85
C VAL A 581 -12.75 -1.63 -31.58
N ILE A 582 -12.21 -0.43 -31.33
CA ILE A 582 -12.70 0.81 -31.95
C ILE A 582 -11.64 1.30 -32.94
N SER A 583 -12.00 1.40 -34.23
CA SER A 583 -11.06 1.88 -35.26
C SER A 583 -11.01 3.41 -35.26
N SER A 584 -9.86 3.97 -34.89
CA SER A 584 -9.63 5.41 -34.99
C SER A 584 -9.21 5.77 -36.41
N ILE A 585 -9.95 6.67 -37.06
CA ILE A 585 -9.73 7.06 -38.46
C ILE A 585 -9.67 8.57 -38.64
N MET A 586 -8.99 9.01 -39.69
CA MET A 586 -8.90 10.44 -40.05
C MET A 586 -8.72 10.63 -41.55
N CYS A 587 -9.44 11.60 -42.11
CA CYS A 587 -9.28 12.08 -43.48
C CYS A 587 -9.20 13.61 -43.52
N SER A 588 -8.87 14.15 -44.70
CA SER A 588 -9.11 15.56 -45.03
C SER A 588 -10.60 15.90 -44.98
N TYR A 589 -10.96 17.18 -45.09
CA TYR A 589 -12.35 17.60 -45.24
C TYR A 589 -12.89 17.26 -46.64
N ASN A 590 -13.03 15.97 -46.92
CA ASN A 590 -13.51 15.41 -48.17
C ASN A 590 -14.51 14.29 -47.87
N LYS A 591 -15.70 14.36 -48.50
CA LYS A 591 -16.79 13.45 -48.22
C LYS A 591 -16.50 12.03 -48.68
N GLU A 592 -15.92 11.87 -49.86
CA GLU A 592 -15.61 10.59 -50.48
C GLU A 592 -14.60 9.82 -49.62
N ASP A 593 -13.57 10.50 -49.14
CA ASP A 593 -12.52 9.92 -48.28
C ASP A 593 -13.06 9.41 -46.95
N TRP A 594 -13.88 10.22 -46.26
CA TRP A 594 -14.51 9.79 -45.01
C TRP A 594 -15.47 8.62 -45.24
N THR A 595 -16.18 8.61 -46.37
CA THR A 595 -17.10 7.52 -46.74
C THR A 595 -16.33 6.23 -47.01
N GLU A 596 -15.25 6.31 -47.79
CA GLU A 596 -14.41 5.16 -48.14
C GLU A 596 -13.75 4.56 -46.90
N LEU A 597 -13.03 5.37 -46.13
CA LEU A 597 -12.28 4.88 -44.97
C LEU A 597 -13.19 4.34 -43.86
N ALA A 598 -14.35 4.97 -43.63
CA ALA A 598 -15.32 4.49 -42.65
C ALA A 598 -15.89 3.11 -43.05
N LYS A 599 -16.22 2.92 -44.34
CA LYS A 599 -16.67 1.61 -44.85
C LYS A 599 -15.60 0.54 -44.74
N MET A 600 -14.34 0.86 -45.07
CA MET A 600 -13.22 -0.07 -44.91
C MET A 600 -13.09 -0.52 -43.44
N ALA A 601 -13.16 0.43 -42.51
CA ALA A 601 -13.06 0.14 -41.08
C ALA A 601 -14.26 -0.68 -40.56
N GLU A 602 -15.49 -0.37 -40.97
CA GLU A 602 -16.67 -1.19 -40.63
C GLU A 602 -16.56 -2.62 -41.18
N GLN A 603 -16.17 -2.77 -42.45
CA GLN A 603 -16.00 -4.07 -43.10
C GLN A 603 -14.92 -4.94 -42.45
N SER A 604 -13.98 -4.34 -41.73
CA SER A 604 -12.98 -5.08 -40.95
C SER A 604 -13.55 -5.79 -39.71
N GLY A 605 -14.80 -5.48 -39.33
CA GLY A 605 -15.45 -6.01 -38.14
C GLY A 605 -15.24 -5.17 -36.88
N ALA A 606 -14.81 -3.91 -37.01
CA ALA A 606 -14.70 -2.99 -35.87
C ALA A 606 -16.07 -2.85 -35.15
N ASP A 607 -16.07 -2.83 -33.81
CA ASP A 607 -17.31 -2.67 -33.04
C ASP A 607 -17.86 -1.24 -33.14
N ALA A 608 -16.97 -0.26 -33.29
CA ALA A 608 -17.29 1.14 -33.48
C ALA A 608 -16.14 1.89 -34.16
N LEU A 609 -16.39 3.12 -34.62
CA LEU A 609 -15.34 4.03 -35.10
C LEU A 609 -15.09 5.20 -34.14
N GLU A 610 -13.85 5.71 -34.13
CA GLU A 610 -13.53 7.01 -33.52
C GLU A 610 -13.00 7.97 -34.59
N LEU A 611 -13.71 9.08 -34.82
CA LEU A 611 -13.30 10.10 -35.79
C LEU A 611 -12.30 11.05 -35.13
N ASN A 612 -11.04 10.98 -35.54
CA ASN A 612 -10.01 11.87 -34.98
C ASN A 612 -10.08 13.25 -35.64
N LEU A 613 -10.85 14.15 -35.04
CA LEU A 613 -10.99 15.54 -35.49
C LEU A 613 -10.07 16.50 -34.70
N SER A 614 -9.06 15.98 -34.01
CA SER A 614 -8.51 16.71 -32.86
C SER A 614 -7.00 16.74 -32.74
N CYS A 615 -6.27 16.07 -33.64
CA CYS A 615 -4.80 16.10 -33.63
C CYS A 615 -4.30 17.55 -33.79
N PRO A 616 -3.59 18.13 -32.79
CA PRO A 616 -3.27 19.56 -32.81
C PRO A 616 -2.01 19.91 -33.61
N HIS A 617 -1.26 18.92 -34.10
CA HIS A 617 0.06 19.14 -34.70
C HIS A 617 0.26 18.33 -35.99
N GLY A 618 0.96 18.92 -36.96
CA GLY A 618 1.32 18.33 -38.26
C GLY A 618 0.16 17.97 -39.20
N MET A 619 -1.08 18.01 -38.71
CA MET A 619 -2.29 17.67 -39.46
C MET A 619 -3.16 18.88 -39.81
N GLY A 620 -3.15 19.92 -38.95
CA GLY A 620 -3.86 21.16 -39.24
C GLY A 620 -3.36 21.87 -40.50
N GLU A 621 -2.05 21.81 -40.76
CA GLU A 621 -1.42 22.33 -41.99
C GLU A 621 -1.90 21.61 -43.26
N ARG A 622 -2.47 20.41 -43.11
CA ARG A 622 -3.06 19.61 -44.20
C ARG A 622 -4.60 19.71 -44.23
N GLY A 623 -5.19 20.63 -43.46
CA GLY A 623 -6.65 20.77 -43.35
C GLY A 623 -7.35 19.63 -42.60
N MET A 624 -6.61 18.84 -41.81
CA MET A 624 -7.14 17.68 -41.07
C MET A 624 -7.03 17.87 -39.55
N GLY A 625 -7.64 16.96 -38.79
CA GLY A 625 -7.54 16.97 -37.32
C GLY A 625 -8.10 18.26 -36.73
N LEU A 626 -7.30 18.96 -35.91
CA LEU A 626 -7.70 20.18 -35.21
C LEU A 626 -8.31 21.25 -36.12
N ALA A 627 -7.85 21.35 -37.37
CA ALA A 627 -8.42 22.30 -38.34
C ALA A 627 -9.92 22.07 -38.59
N CYS A 628 -10.38 20.81 -38.51
CA CYS A 628 -11.80 20.48 -38.59
C CYS A 628 -12.49 20.56 -37.22
N GLY A 629 -11.87 20.02 -36.16
CA GLY A 629 -12.51 19.88 -34.84
C GLY A 629 -12.73 21.17 -34.06
N GLN A 630 -12.25 22.32 -34.55
CA GLN A 630 -12.51 23.63 -33.97
C GLN A 630 -13.74 24.33 -34.57
N ASP A 631 -14.28 23.80 -35.69
CA ASP A 631 -15.43 24.38 -36.38
C ASP A 631 -16.66 23.45 -36.27
N PRO A 632 -17.74 23.88 -35.59
CA PRO A 632 -18.97 23.11 -35.48
C PRO A 632 -19.57 22.71 -36.84
N VAL A 633 -19.42 23.51 -37.88
CA VAL A 633 -19.97 23.21 -39.22
C VAL A 633 -19.24 22.02 -39.83
N LEU A 634 -17.91 22.03 -39.81
CA LEU A 634 -17.10 20.95 -40.37
C LEU A 634 -17.35 19.64 -39.61
N VAL A 635 -17.37 19.69 -38.27
CA VAL A 635 -17.65 18.53 -37.41
C VAL A 635 -19.01 17.92 -37.72
N ARG A 636 -20.06 18.74 -37.82
CA ARG A 636 -21.42 18.28 -38.17
C ARG A 636 -21.44 17.59 -39.53
N ASN A 637 -20.77 18.17 -40.53
CA ASN A 637 -20.77 17.63 -41.89
C ASN A 637 -20.02 16.30 -41.97
N ILE A 638 -18.84 16.20 -41.35
CA ILE A 638 -18.08 14.94 -41.27
C ILE A 638 -18.92 13.85 -40.61
N CYS A 639 -19.55 14.14 -39.47
CA CYS A 639 -20.41 13.17 -38.79
C CYS A 639 -21.58 12.73 -39.69
N ARG A 640 -22.21 13.64 -40.45
CA ARG A 640 -23.27 13.29 -41.40
C ARG A 640 -22.79 12.37 -42.51
N TRP A 641 -21.59 12.62 -43.03
CA TRP A 641 -21.01 11.80 -44.08
C TRP A 641 -20.73 10.39 -43.58
N VAL A 642 -20.10 10.26 -42.41
CA VAL A 642 -19.81 8.97 -41.78
C VAL A 642 -21.11 8.24 -41.43
N ARG A 643 -22.08 8.90 -40.79
CA ARG A 643 -23.35 8.27 -40.43
C ARG A 643 -24.09 7.72 -41.65
N ALA A 644 -24.05 8.42 -42.78
CA ALA A 644 -24.65 7.96 -44.03
C ALA A 644 -23.87 6.80 -44.69
N ALA A 645 -22.61 6.58 -44.32
CA ALA A 645 -21.72 5.59 -44.92
C ALA A 645 -21.76 4.23 -44.21
N ILE A 646 -21.97 4.21 -42.90
CA ILE A 646 -21.85 3.00 -42.04
C ILE A 646 -23.07 2.82 -41.13
N SER A 647 -23.20 1.65 -40.52
CA SER A 647 -24.27 1.27 -39.58
C SER A 647 -23.79 1.12 -38.13
N ILE A 648 -22.53 0.73 -37.90
CA ILE A 648 -21.96 0.62 -36.55
C ILE A 648 -21.89 1.98 -35.84
N PRO A 649 -21.82 2.01 -34.49
CA PRO A 649 -21.67 3.25 -33.74
C PRO A 649 -20.37 3.99 -34.09
N PHE A 650 -20.38 5.32 -34.02
CA PHE A 650 -19.15 6.11 -34.10
C PHE A 650 -19.13 7.31 -33.16
N PHE A 651 -17.92 7.66 -32.73
CA PHE A 651 -17.66 8.69 -31.75
C PHE A 651 -16.76 9.78 -32.33
N ALA A 652 -17.15 11.05 -32.22
CA ALA A 652 -16.26 12.15 -32.61
C ALA A 652 -15.28 12.46 -31.46
N LYS A 653 -13.96 12.32 -31.69
CA LYS A 653 -12.95 12.70 -30.70
C LYS A 653 -12.72 14.20 -30.76
N LEU A 654 -12.96 14.86 -29.63
CA LEU A 654 -12.98 16.33 -29.51
C LEU A 654 -11.66 16.89 -28.98
N THR A 655 -11.32 18.09 -29.44
CA THR A 655 -10.14 18.83 -29.01
C THR A 655 -10.51 19.70 -27.82
N PRO A 656 -9.68 19.77 -26.77
CA PRO A 656 -9.89 20.74 -25.70
C PRO A 656 -9.47 22.16 -26.11
N ASN A 657 -8.84 22.32 -27.29
CA ASN A 657 -8.28 23.58 -27.78
C ASN A 657 -9.35 24.42 -28.51
N VAL A 658 -10.50 24.61 -27.88
CA VAL A 658 -11.65 25.37 -28.39
C VAL A 658 -12.21 26.24 -27.27
N THR A 659 -12.82 27.36 -27.64
CA THR A 659 -13.47 28.26 -26.68
C THR A 659 -14.63 27.55 -25.96
N ASN A 660 -15.49 26.87 -26.71
CA ASN A 660 -16.64 26.15 -26.19
C ASN A 660 -16.76 24.76 -26.80
N ILE A 661 -16.34 23.75 -26.03
CA ILE A 661 -16.40 22.35 -26.47
C ILE A 661 -17.83 21.82 -26.60
N ILE A 662 -18.80 22.45 -25.92
CA ILE A 662 -20.21 22.06 -25.98
C ILE A 662 -20.74 22.25 -27.40
N ASP A 663 -20.38 23.34 -28.08
CA ASP A 663 -20.86 23.63 -29.43
C ASP A 663 -20.38 22.58 -30.44
N ILE A 664 -19.13 22.11 -30.25
CA ILE A 664 -18.55 21.03 -31.04
C ILE A 664 -19.25 19.70 -30.75
N ALA A 665 -19.50 19.38 -29.47
CA ALA A 665 -20.22 18.15 -29.10
C ALA A 665 -21.66 18.14 -29.65
N LYS A 666 -22.37 19.28 -29.58
CA LYS A 666 -23.70 19.45 -30.18
C LYS A 666 -23.66 19.25 -31.68
N ALA A 667 -22.69 19.84 -32.37
CA ALA A 667 -22.50 19.64 -33.80
C ALA A 667 -22.26 18.17 -34.17
N ALA A 668 -21.45 17.44 -33.40
CA ALA A 668 -21.25 16.00 -33.60
C ALA A 668 -22.56 15.23 -33.41
N HIS A 669 -23.30 15.52 -32.34
CA HIS A 669 -24.60 14.90 -32.05
C HIS A 669 -25.64 15.17 -33.15
N GLU A 670 -25.80 16.43 -33.58
CA GLU A 670 -26.66 16.85 -34.70
C GLU A 670 -26.21 16.26 -36.05
N GLY A 671 -24.94 15.90 -36.15
CA GLY A 671 -24.37 15.21 -37.31
C GLY A 671 -24.63 13.71 -37.32
N GLY A 672 -25.21 13.15 -36.24
CA GLY A 672 -25.53 11.73 -36.12
C GLY A 672 -24.43 10.88 -35.47
N ALA A 673 -23.47 11.50 -34.78
CA ALA A 673 -22.55 10.72 -33.93
C ALA A 673 -23.31 10.08 -32.77
N ASP A 674 -22.94 8.85 -32.42
CA ASP A 674 -23.55 8.09 -31.32
C ASP A 674 -22.99 8.50 -29.95
N GLY A 675 -21.90 9.27 -29.94
CA GLY A 675 -21.27 9.81 -28.75
C GLY A 675 -20.04 10.64 -29.10
N VAL A 676 -19.29 11.05 -28.09
CA VAL A 676 -18.03 11.78 -28.25
C VAL A 676 -16.93 11.23 -27.37
N THR A 677 -15.68 11.35 -27.84
CA THR A 677 -14.51 11.14 -26.99
C THR A 677 -13.99 12.48 -26.48
N ALA A 678 -13.96 12.68 -25.16
CA ALA A 678 -13.57 13.94 -24.51
C ALA A 678 -12.41 13.71 -23.52
N THR A 679 -11.18 14.16 -23.79
CA THR A 679 -10.71 14.92 -24.96
C THR A 679 -9.38 14.41 -25.50
N ASN A 680 -8.97 14.94 -26.65
CA ASN A 680 -7.59 14.84 -27.13
C ASN A 680 -6.66 15.71 -26.25
N THR A 681 -5.37 15.77 -26.61
CA THR A 681 -4.31 16.52 -25.94
C THR A 681 -4.50 18.04 -25.99
N VAL A 682 -3.95 18.72 -24.98
CA VAL A 682 -3.91 20.19 -24.88
C VAL A 682 -2.69 20.71 -25.63
N SER A 683 -2.86 21.68 -26.53
CA SER A 683 -1.75 22.25 -27.29
C SER A 683 -0.79 23.02 -26.38
N GLY A 684 0.51 22.84 -26.56
CA GLY A 684 1.51 23.55 -25.76
C GLY A 684 2.95 23.39 -26.22
N MET A 685 3.86 24.00 -25.45
CA MET A 685 5.31 23.86 -25.57
C MET A 685 5.86 23.50 -24.19
N MET A 686 6.57 22.37 -24.08
CA MET A 686 6.92 21.81 -22.75
C MET A 686 8.05 22.58 -22.07
N GLY A 687 8.98 23.14 -22.83
CA GLY A 687 10.03 23.98 -22.28
C GLY A 687 11.16 24.26 -23.26
N LEU A 688 11.95 25.25 -22.89
CA LEU A 688 13.20 25.62 -23.54
C LEU A 688 14.36 25.34 -22.57
N LYS A 689 15.53 25.06 -23.12
CA LYS A 689 16.79 25.04 -22.37
C LYS A 689 17.26 26.48 -22.09
N ALA A 690 18.27 26.62 -21.25
CA ALA A 690 18.86 27.91 -20.92
C ALA A 690 19.44 28.66 -22.13
N ASP A 691 19.84 27.93 -23.20
CA ASP A 691 20.32 28.51 -24.46
C ASP A 691 19.19 28.93 -25.41
N GLY A 692 17.92 28.80 -24.98
CA GLY A 692 16.73 29.07 -25.79
C GLY A 692 16.31 27.94 -26.73
N SER A 693 17.08 26.86 -26.85
CA SER A 693 16.71 25.73 -27.70
C SER A 693 15.56 24.90 -27.10
N PRO A 694 14.60 24.39 -27.90
CA PRO A 694 13.43 23.70 -27.39
C PRO A 694 13.71 22.25 -26.98
N TRP A 695 12.80 21.65 -26.21
CA TRP A 695 12.75 20.20 -26.05
C TRP A 695 11.31 19.68 -26.23
N PRO A 696 11.02 18.88 -27.27
CA PRO A 696 11.96 18.22 -28.20
C PRO A 696 12.63 19.17 -29.22
N SER A 697 13.88 18.84 -29.60
CA SER A 697 14.68 19.52 -30.63
C SER A 697 14.92 18.57 -31.81
N VAL A 698 14.39 18.88 -32.99
CA VAL A 698 14.48 18.07 -34.21
C VAL A 698 15.52 18.63 -35.18
N GLY A 699 16.38 17.75 -35.70
CA GLY A 699 17.42 18.07 -36.68
C GLY A 699 18.57 18.92 -36.13
N ILE A 700 19.57 19.20 -36.99
CA ILE A 700 20.76 19.99 -36.64
C ILE A 700 20.37 21.41 -36.19
N SER A 701 19.34 21.99 -36.81
CA SER A 701 18.81 23.31 -36.48
C SER A 701 17.98 23.33 -35.18
N LYS A 702 17.85 22.22 -34.45
CA LYS A 702 17.13 22.11 -33.16
C LYS A 702 15.71 22.70 -33.20
N ARG A 703 14.96 22.45 -34.27
CA ARG A 703 13.61 23.01 -34.46
C ARG A 703 12.57 22.28 -33.62
N THR A 704 11.44 22.92 -33.37
CA THR A 704 10.27 22.29 -32.75
C THR A 704 8.98 22.86 -33.34
N THR A 705 7.86 22.25 -32.98
CA THR A 705 6.51 22.80 -33.20
C THR A 705 5.69 22.61 -31.91
N TYR A 706 4.52 23.23 -31.82
CA TYR A 706 3.62 22.99 -30.70
C TYR A 706 3.18 21.52 -30.68
N GLY A 707 3.21 20.91 -29.49
CA GLY A 707 2.83 19.53 -29.29
C GLY A 707 1.58 19.37 -28.45
N GLY A 708 1.10 18.13 -28.34
CA GLY A 708 0.00 17.75 -27.47
C GLY A 708 0.48 17.34 -26.08
N VAL A 709 0.07 18.09 -25.06
CA VAL A 709 0.23 17.75 -23.63
C VAL A 709 -0.83 16.72 -23.23
N SER A 710 -0.37 15.67 -22.55
CA SER A 710 -1.18 14.56 -22.02
C SER A 710 -0.82 14.28 -20.55
N GLY A 711 -1.52 13.34 -19.91
CA GLY A 711 -1.28 12.93 -18.53
C GLY A 711 -2.10 13.68 -17.49
N ASN A 712 -1.79 13.44 -16.22
CA ASN A 712 -2.59 13.96 -15.09
C ASN A 712 -2.67 15.50 -15.08
N ALA A 713 -1.66 16.20 -15.60
CA ALA A 713 -1.69 17.66 -15.69
C ALA A 713 -2.86 18.23 -16.50
N ILE A 714 -3.45 17.46 -17.44
CA ILE A 714 -4.62 17.89 -18.21
C ILE A 714 -5.94 17.34 -17.67
N ARG A 715 -5.93 16.53 -16.60
CA ARG A 715 -7.14 15.94 -16.01
C ARG A 715 -8.20 17.00 -15.66
N PRO A 716 -7.86 18.16 -15.05
CA PRO A 716 -8.88 19.17 -14.75
C PRO A 716 -9.59 19.71 -16.00
N ILE A 717 -8.88 19.83 -17.13
CA ILE A 717 -9.45 20.28 -18.40
C ILE A 717 -10.40 19.21 -18.96
N ALA A 718 -10.00 17.94 -18.90
CA ALA A 718 -10.81 16.81 -19.34
C ALA A 718 -12.07 16.61 -18.47
N LEU A 719 -11.97 16.69 -17.14
CA LEU A 719 -13.11 16.61 -16.23
C LEU A 719 -14.12 17.73 -16.49
N ARG A 720 -13.65 18.96 -16.74
CA ARG A 720 -14.51 20.08 -17.15
C ARG A 720 -15.21 19.77 -18.47
N ALA A 721 -14.48 19.28 -19.47
CA ALA A 721 -15.06 18.96 -20.77
C ALA A 721 -16.16 17.89 -20.66
N VAL A 722 -15.88 16.78 -19.97
CA VAL A 722 -16.83 15.67 -19.77
C VAL A 722 -18.08 16.15 -19.03
N SER A 723 -17.92 16.82 -17.88
CA SER A 723 -19.06 17.31 -17.10
C SER A 723 -19.90 18.36 -17.82
N ALA A 724 -19.26 19.28 -18.55
CA ALA A 724 -19.96 20.29 -19.32
C ALA A 724 -20.76 19.69 -20.48
N ILE A 725 -20.20 18.71 -21.20
CA ILE A 725 -20.90 18.00 -22.28
C ILE A 725 -22.07 17.19 -21.70
N ALA A 726 -21.83 16.41 -20.65
CA ALA A 726 -22.84 15.57 -20.03
C ALA A 726 -24.03 16.38 -19.48
N LYS A 727 -23.77 17.58 -18.94
CA LYS A 727 -24.82 18.50 -18.50
C LYS A 727 -25.58 19.15 -19.67
N ALA A 728 -24.89 19.45 -20.76
CA ALA A 728 -25.49 20.13 -21.92
C ALA A 728 -26.26 19.18 -22.86
N ILE A 729 -25.89 17.91 -22.92
CA ILE A 729 -26.52 16.88 -23.75
C ILE A 729 -26.73 15.61 -22.90
N PRO A 730 -27.72 15.61 -21.98
CA PRO A 730 -27.94 14.49 -21.07
C PRO A 730 -28.17 13.16 -21.80
N GLY A 731 -27.49 12.10 -21.33
CA GLY A 731 -27.59 10.76 -21.92
C GLY A 731 -26.77 10.56 -23.20
N PHE A 732 -26.12 11.60 -23.73
CA PHE A 732 -25.20 11.45 -24.87
C PHE A 732 -23.92 10.73 -24.42
N PRO A 733 -23.56 9.57 -25.01
CA PRO A 733 -22.40 8.79 -24.60
C PRO A 733 -21.08 9.56 -24.68
N ILE A 734 -20.27 9.44 -23.62
CA ILE A 734 -18.95 10.08 -23.54
C ILE A 734 -17.89 9.02 -23.21
N LEU A 735 -16.87 8.95 -24.05
CA LEU A 735 -15.62 8.22 -23.79
C LEU A 735 -14.61 9.22 -23.22
N ALA A 736 -14.26 9.11 -21.94
CA ALA A 736 -13.34 10.05 -21.31
C ALA A 736 -11.88 9.72 -21.64
N THR A 737 -11.06 10.75 -21.86
CA THR A 737 -9.60 10.65 -21.92
C THR A 737 -8.98 11.94 -21.41
N GLY A 738 -7.92 11.80 -20.60
CA GLY A 738 -7.18 12.95 -20.07
C GLY A 738 -6.75 12.70 -18.64
N GLY A 739 -5.58 12.09 -18.46
CA GLY A 739 -4.98 11.92 -17.14
C GLY A 739 -5.66 10.91 -16.23
N ILE A 740 -6.38 9.92 -16.77
CA ILE A 740 -6.87 8.75 -16.01
C ILE A 740 -5.67 7.84 -15.74
N ASP A 741 -5.37 7.61 -14.46
CA ASP A 741 -4.22 6.83 -14.01
C ASP A 741 -4.51 5.88 -12.83
N SER A 742 -5.76 5.80 -12.38
CA SER A 742 -6.21 4.91 -11.29
C SER A 742 -7.72 4.63 -11.41
N ALA A 743 -8.20 3.64 -10.64
CA ALA A 743 -9.63 3.39 -10.49
C ALA A 743 -10.39 4.59 -9.90
N GLU A 744 -9.78 5.30 -8.95
CA GLU A 744 -10.36 6.50 -8.34
C GLU A 744 -10.53 7.62 -9.38
N ALA A 745 -9.47 7.92 -10.15
CA ALA A 745 -9.55 8.89 -11.24
C ALA A 745 -10.59 8.45 -12.28
N GLY A 746 -10.67 7.16 -12.60
CA GLY A 746 -11.69 6.59 -13.46
C GLY A 746 -13.11 6.84 -12.95
N LEU A 747 -13.35 6.58 -11.66
CA LEU A 747 -14.64 6.82 -11.01
C LEU A 747 -15.04 8.30 -11.05
N GLN A 748 -14.09 9.24 -10.93
CA GLN A 748 -14.37 10.67 -11.07
C GLN A 748 -14.95 10.99 -12.47
N PHE A 749 -14.40 10.40 -13.53
CA PHE A 749 -14.91 10.59 -14.89
C PHE A 749 -16.27 9.94 -15.11
N LEU A 750 -16.51 8.74 -14.55
CA LEU A 750 -17.83 8.11 -14.58
C LEU A 750 -18.86 9.03 -13.91
N GLN A 751 -18.57 9.50 -12.69
CA GLN A 751 -19.42 10.42 -11.95
C GLN A 751 -19.62 11.77 -12.66
N ALA A 752 -18.64 12.23 -13.44
CA ALA A 752 -18.75 13.42 -14.27
C ALA A 752 -19.60 13.22 -15.54
N GLY A 753 -19.96 11.98 -15.90
CA GLY A 753 -20.87 11.66 -16.99
C GLY A 753 -20.29 10.80 -18.12
N ALA A 754 -19.04 10.34 -18.01
CA ALA A 754 -18.49 9.38 -18.95
C ALA A 754 -19.03 7.96 -18.73
N SER A 755 -19.05 7.16 -19.79
CA SER A 755 -19.45 5.75 -19.73
C SER A 755 -18.25 4.80 -19.75
N VAL A 756 -17.19 5.16 -20.49
CA VAL A 756 -15.93 4.40 -20.58
C VAL A 756 -14.73 5.34 -20.56
N LEU A 757 -13.54 4.77 -20.31
CA LEU A 757 -12.35 5.45 -19.83
C LEU A 757 -11.14 5.04 -20.67
N GLN A 758 -10.69 5.93 -21.54
CA GLN A 758 -9.50 5.76 -22.38
C GLN A 758 -8.22 6.19 -21.65
N VAL A 759 -7.18 5.34 -21.70
CA VAL A 759 -5.91 5.52 -21.01
C VAL A 759 -4.73 5.54 -21.99
N CYS A 760 -3.78 6.46 -21.79
CA CYS A 760 -2.53 6.52 -22.54
C CYS A 760 -1.32 6.74 -21.61
N SER A 761 -1.23 7.93 -21.00
CA SER A 761 -0.02 8.36 -20.28
C SER A 761 0.30 7.52 -19.06
N ALA A 762 -0.70 6.90 -18.41
CA ALA A 762 -0.46 5.99 -17.30
C ALA A 762 0.25 4.70 -17.75
N VAL A 763 -0.12 4.15 -18.92
CA VAL A 763 0.59 3.03 -19.54
C VAL A 763 1.98 3.45 -20.02
N GLN A 764 2.15 4.68 -20.53
CA GLN A 764 3.49 5.20 -20.88
C GLN A 764 4.41 5.37 -19.66
N ASN A 765 3.84 5.72 -18.50
CA ASN A 765 4.56 5.76 -17.22
C ASN A 765 4.90 4.37 -16.68
N GLN A 766 4.21 3.33 -17.16
CA GLN A 766 4.27 1.97 -16.60
C GLN A 766 4.20 0.94 -17.74
N ASP A 767 3.17 0.10 -17.76
CA ASP A 767 2.95 -1.00 -18.70
C ASP A 767 1.47 -1.44 -18.67
N PHE A 768 1.12 -2.49 -19.42
CA PHE A 768 -0.27 -2.92 -19.55
C PHE A 768 -0.87 -3.55 -18.29
N THR A 769 -0.08 -3.95 -17.29
CA THR A 769 -0.61 -4.65 -16.09
C THR A 769 -1.37 -3.74 -15.15
N VAL A 770 -1.32 -2.41 -15.35
CA VAL A 770 -2.10 -1.44 -14.56
C VAL A 770 -3.62 -1.67 -14.64
N ILE A 771 -4.09 -2.40 -15.64
CA ILE A 771 -5.50 -2.77 -15.76
C ILE A 771 -6.02 -3.61 -14.59
N ASP A 772 -5.17 -4.46 -14.01
CA ASP A 772 -5.53 -5.28 -12.85
C ASP A 772 -5.86 -4.39 -11.65
N ASP A 773 -4.98 -3.43 -11.35
CA ASP A 773 -5.18 -2.39 -10.32
C ASP A 773 -6.44 -1.56 -10.60
N TYR A 774 -6.70 -1.19 -11.85
CA TYR A 774 -7.88 -0.40 -12.22
C TYR A 774 -9.18 -1.18 -12.01
N CYS A 775 -9.20 -2.45 -12.38
CA CYS A 775 -10.38 -3.30 -12.23
C CYS A 775 -10.65 -3.60 -10.75
N VAL A 776 -9.66 -4.08 -10.00
CA VAL A 776 -9.79 -4.38 -8.57
C VAL A 776 -10.13 -3.12 -7.79
N GLY A 777 -9.47 -1.99 -8.08
CA GLY A 777 -9.75 -0.71 -7.44
C GLY A 777 -11.17 -0.21 -7.68
N LEU A 778 -11.71 -0.36 -8.90
CA LEU A 778 -13.07 0.06 -9.23
C LEU A 778 -14.10 -0.86 -8.55
N LYS A 779 -13.87 -2.17 -8.59
CA LYS A 779 -14.68 -3.16 -7.86
C LYS A 779 -14.73 -2.82 -6.37
N ALA A 780 -13.59 -2.51 -5.76
CA ALA A 780 -13.52 -2.11 -4.35
C ALA A 780 -14.30 -0.82 -4.09
N LEU A 781 -14.12 0.23 -4.90
CA LEU A 781 -14.84 1.50 -4.74
C LEU A 781 -16.36 1.35 -4.85
N LEU A 782 -16.84 0.45 -5.71
CA LEU A 782 -18.27 0.14 -5.82
C LEU A 782 -18.74 -0.73 -4.65
N TYR A 783 -17.99 -1.77 -4.27
CA TYR A 783 -18.31 -2.64 -3.15
C TYR A 783 -18.44 -1.86 -1.84
N LEU A 784 -17.47 -1.00 -1.53
CA LEU A 784 -17.46 -0.22 -0.29
C LEU A 784 -18.66 0.73 -0.17
N LYS A 785 -19.24 1.18 -1.29
CA LYS A 785 -20.48 1.98 -1.27
C LYS A 785 -21.67 1.19 -0.76
N SER A 786 -21.65 -0.14 -0.82
CA SER A 786 -22.69 -1.03 -0.29
C SER A 786 -22.58 -1.26 1.23
N LEU A 787 -21.45 -0.89 1.83
CA LEU A 787 -21.19 -1.02 3.27
C LEU A 787 -21.55 0.26 4.02
N GLU A 788 -21.77 0.14 5.34
CA GLU A 788 -21.88 1.27 6.25
C GLU A 788 -20.51 1.70 6.77
N LEU A 789 -19.82 2.52 5.98
CA LEU A 789 -18.51 3.09 6.31
C LEU A 789 -18.65 4.59 6.59
N LYS A 790 -18.54 4.95 7.86
CA LYS A 790 -18.66 6.35 8.30
C LYS A 790 -17.36 7.11 8.02
N ASP A 791 -17.47 8.24 7.33
CA ASP A 791 -16.37 9.19 7.04
C ASP A 791 -15.19 8.61 6.24
N TRP A 792 -15.37 7.47 5.56
CA TRP A 792 -14.39 6.96 4.58
C TRP A 792 -14.51 7.76 3.27
N ASP A 793 -13.36 8.03 2.64
CA ASP A 793 -13.32 8.54 1.27
C ASP A 793 -12.81 7.44 0.33
N GLY A 794 -13.73 6.82 -0.40
CA GLY A 794 -13.41 5.66 -1.23
C GLY A 794 -12.80 4.53 -0.41
N GLN A 795 -11.52 4.24 -0.64
CA GLN A 795 -10.75 3.20 0.07
C GLN A 795 -9.95 3.74 1.27
N SER A 796 -9.93 5.07 1.46
CA SER A 796 -9.19 5.74 2.53
C SER A 796 -10.05 5.79 3.81
N PRO A 797 -9.62 5.13 4.91
CA PRO A 797 -10.30 5.27 6.19
C PRO A 797 -10.13 6.70 6.74
N PRO A 798 -11.00 7.14 7.67
CA PRO A 798 -10.86 8.43 8.33
C PRO A 798 -9.45 8.59 8.91
N THR A 799 -8.78 9.71 8.61
CA THR A 799 -7.44 9.96 9.12
C THR A 799 -7.46 10.11 10.64
N GLU A 800 -6.85 9.14 11.31
CA GLU A 800 -6.62 9.17 12.76
C GLU A 800 -5.50 10.17 13.10
N ARG A 801 -5.60 10.81 14.27
CA ARG A 801 -4.51 11.65 14.80
C ARG A 801 -3.24 10.83 14.91
N HIS A 802 -2.19 11.24 14.21
CA HIS A 802 -0.95 10.49 14.17
C HIS A 802 0.29 11.39 14.17
N GLN A 803 1.41 10.86 14.68
CA GLN A 803 2.75 11.37 14.42
C GLN A 803 3.56 10.26 13.77
N LYS A 804 4.16 10.55 12.60
CA LYS A 804 4.87 9.55 11.78
C LYS A 804 4.02 8.30 11.43
N GLY A 805 2.69 8.44 11.35
CA GLY A 805 1.77 7.33 11.09
C GLY A 805 1.43 6.44 12.29
N LYS A 806 1.98 6.75 13.47
CA LYS A 806 1.63 6.10 14.72
C LYS A 806 0.55 6.91 15.43
N PRO A 807 -0.50 6.28 15.97
CA PRO A 807 -1.57 6.97 16.69
C PRO A 807 -1.00 7.82 17.84
N VAL A 808 -1.53 9.03 18.01
CA VAL A 808 -1.18 9.88 19.15
C VAL A 808 -1.93 9.40 20.39
N PRO A 809 -1.24 9.06 21.51
CA PRO A 809 -1.90 8.69 22.76
C PRO A 809 -2.79 9.82 23.29
N ARG A 810 -4.02 9.50 23.72
CA ARG A 810 -4.90 10.45 24.40
C ARG A 810 -4.70 10.32 25.91
N LEU A 811 -3.86 11.19 26.48
CA LEU A 811 -3.59 11.20 27.92
C LEU A 811 -4.25 12.41 28.57
N GLU A 812 -5.02 12.21 29.63
CA GLU A 812 -5.69 13.29 30.39
C GLU A 812 -4.70 14.38 30.81
N ASP A 813 -3.51 13.99 31.30
CA ASP A 813 -2.43 14.91 31.68
C ASP A 813 -1.93 15.81 30.54
N LEU A 814 -2.19 15.43 29.28
CA LEU A 814 -1.84 16.17 28.06
C LEU A 814 -3.05 16.78 27.35
N VAL A 815 -4.28 16.47 27.76
CA VAL A 815 -5.48 17.04 27.14
C VAL A 815 -5.47 18.57 27.35
N GLY A 816 -5.52 19.32 26.26
CA GLY A 816 -5.45 20.78 26.26
C GLY A 816 -4.03 21.35 26.44
N LYS A 817 -3.00 20.50 26.60
CA LYS A 817 -1.59 20.91 26.58
C LYS A 817 -1.01 20.60 25.20
N SER A 818 -1.00 21.61 24.34
CA SER A 818 -0.44 21.48 23.01
C SER A 818 1.09 21.49 23.06
N LEU A 819 1.70 20.32 23.25
CA LEU A 819 3.14 20.16 23.33
C LEU A 819 3.68 19.66 21.98
N PRO A 820 4.57 20.38 21.28
CA PRO A 820 5.13 19.89 20.03
C PRO A 820 6.10 18.72 20.24
N SER A 821 6.34 17.93 19.20
CA SER A 821 7.24 16.76 19.26
C SER A 821 8.72 17.13 19.02
N PHE A 822 9.26 18.05 19.84
CA PHE A 822 10.68 18.40 19.90
C PHE A 822 11.09 18.98 21.26
N GLY A 823 12.39 19.03 21.54
CA GLY A 823 12.95 19.72 22.70
C GLY A 823 12.48 19.20 24.05
N SER A 824 12.33 20.12 25.01
CA SER A 824 11.78 19.84 26.34
C SER A 824 10.31 19.39 26.27
N TYR A 825 9.55 19.83 25.27
CA TYR A 825 8.15 19.43 25.08
C TYR A 825 8.03 17.93 24.76
N LEU A 826 8.95 17.39 23.93
CA LEU A 826 9.04 15.96 23.67
C LEU A 826 9.40 15.16 24.93
N GLN A 827 10.28 15.70 25.77
CA GLN A 827 10.63 15.08 27.06
C GLN A 827 9.40 15.01 27.97
N GLN A 828 8.65 16.12 28.11
CA GLN A 828 7.41 16.15 28.88
C GLN A 828 6.37 15.15 28.36
N LYS A 829 6.18 15.06 27.02
CA LYS A 829 5.30 14.04 26.41
C LYS A 829 5.75 12.63 26.75
N THR A 830 7.04 12.35 26.65
CA THR A 830 7.63 11.03 26.94
C THR A 830 7.46 10.66 28.42
N GLU A 831 7.68 11.60 29.33
CA GLU A 831 7.49 11.41 30.77
C GLU A 831 6.02 11.18 31.14
N ALA A 832 5.09 11.93 30.53
CA ALA A 832 3.66 11.74 30.73
C ALA A 832 3.19 10.36 30.25
N ILE A 833 3.66 9.90 29.08
CA ILE A 833 3.38 8.55 28.58
C ILE A 833 3.92 7.50 29.56
N ALA A 834 5.18 7.63 29.99
CA ALA A 834 5.78 6.68 30.93
C ALA A 834 5.03 6.64 32.28
N LYS A 835 4.59 7.79 32.79
CA LYS A 835 3.77 7.89 34.01
C LYS A 835 2.44 7.17 33.83
N TYR A 836 1.73 7.42 32.72
CA TYR A 836 0.46 6.75 32.41
C TYR A 836 0.60 5.23 32.28
N LYS A 837 1.61 4.74 31.54
CA LYS A 837 1.85 3.30 31.41
C LYS A 837 2.17 2.64 32.76
N LYS A 838 2.87 3.36 33.65
CA LYS A 838 3.11 2.93 35.03
C LYS A 838 1.82 2.88 35.86
N GLU A 839 0.99 3.93 35.82
CA GLU A 839 -0.29 3.94 36.54
C GLU A 839 -1.20 2.78 36.11
N LEU A 840 -1.20 2.45 34.82
CA LEU A 840 -1.90 1.27 34.32
C LEU A 840 -1.32 -0.03 34.88
N ARG A 841 0.00 -0.17 34.89
CA ARG A 841 0.67 -1.35 35.47
C ARG A 841 0.28 -1.52 36.94
N ASP A 842 0.36 -0.44 37.71
CA ASP A 842 0.05 -0.44 39.15
C ASP A 842 -1.43 -0.80 39.40
N ALA A 843 -2.31 -0.54 38.43
CA ALA A 843 -3.71 -0.98 38.41
C ALA A 843 -3.94 -2.39 37.82
N GLY A 844 -2.88 -3.14 37.48
CA GLY A 844 -2.97 -4.45 36.83
C GLY A 844 -3.50 -4.40 35.38
N LYS A 845 -3.37 -3.25 34.71
CA LYS A 845 -3.88 -2.99 33.36
C LYS A 845 -2.76 -2.71 32.37
N ILE A 846 -3.07 -2.91 31.09
CA ILE A 846 -2.17 -2.65 29.97
C ILE A 846 -2.93 -1.86 28.90
N ASP A 847 -2.31 -0.81 28.38
CA ASP A 847 -2.82 0.01 27.28
C ASP A 847 -2.45 -0.61 25.94
N VAL A 848 -3.09 -1.74 25.68
CA VAL A 848 -3.14 -2.42 24.40
C VAL A 848 -4.62 -2.51 24.03
N MET A 849 -4.94 -2.24 22.77
CA MET A 849 -6.30 -2.36 22.27
C MET A 849 -6.77 -3.81 22.45
N GLU A 850 -8.01 -3.97 22.89
CA GLU A 850 -8.61 -5.30 22.99
C GLU A 850 -8.82 -5.84 21.57
N ALA A 851 -8.38 -7.08 21.33
CA ALA A 851 -8.66 -7.78 20.10
C ALA A 851 -10.17 -8.09 20.05
N ASN A 852 -10.94 -7.13 19.53
CA ASN A 852 -12.38 -7.32 19.31
C ASN A 852 -12.60 -8.45 18.30
N ARG A 853 -13.79 -9.07 18.33
CA ARG A 853 -14.19 -10.06 17.32
C ARG A 853 -13.88 -9.51 15.91
N PRO A 854 -13.44 -10.37 14.97
CA PRO A 854 -13.11 -9.95 13.62
C PRO A 854 -14.27 -9.18 13.03
N LEU A 855 -13.98 -7.96 12.57
CA LEU A 855 -14.99 -7.10 11.97
C LEU A 855 -15.32 -7.68 10.59
N VAL A 856 -16.41 -8.42 10.47
CA VAL A 856 -16.95 -8.85 9.18
C VAL A 856 -18.10 -7.93 8.83
N ARG A 857 -17.96 -7.18 7.74
CA ARG A 857 -18.99 -6.28 7.22
C ARG A 857 -19.70 -6.94 6.04
N THR A 858 -21.03 -6.95 6.11
CA THR A 858 -21.88 -7.38 5.00
C THR A 858 -22.51 -6.18 4.31
N PRO A 859 -22.72 -6.23 2.98
CA PRO A 859 -23.49 -5.22 2.26
C PRO A 859 -24.86 -4.97 2.91
N THR A 860 -25.19 -3.70 3.15
CA THR A 860 -26.52 -3.29 3.66
C THR A 860 -27.47 -2.87 2.54
N LYS A 861 -26.96 -2.76 1.31
CA LYS A 861 -27.70 -2.44 0.09
C LYS A 861 -27.01 -3.07 -1.14
N PRO A 862 -27.66 -3.14 -2.31
CA PRO A 862 -27.02 -3.65 -3.52
C PRO A 862 -25.75 -2.90 -3.88
N VAL A 863 -24.73 -3.62 -4.35
CA VAL A 863 -23.52 -3.01 -4.91
C VAL A 863 -23.90 -2.24 -6.18
N PRO A 864 -23.58 -0.94 -6.30
CA PRO A 864 -23.90 -0.18 -7.51
C PRO A 864 -23.14 -0.72 -8.72
N ALA A 865 -23.82 -0.88 -9.85
CA ALA A 865 -23.17 -1.12 -11.13
C ALA A 865 -22.55 0.17 -11.67
N VAL A 866 -21.70 0.06 -12.70
CA VAL A 866 -21.08 1.24 -13.36
C VAL A 866 -22.15 2.22 -13.84
N LYS A 867 -23.22 1.73 -14.49
CA LYS A 867 -24.33 2.57 -14.97
C LYS A 867 -24.98 3.41 -13.86
N ASP A 868 -24.99 2.92 -12.63
CA ASP A 868 -25.68 3.56 -11.53
C ASP A 868 -24.90 4.77 -11.02
N VAL A 869 -23.58 4.82 -11.22
CA VAL A 869 -22.70 5.92 -10.75
C VAL A 869 -22.42 6.98 -11.81
N ILE A 870 -22.79 6.74 -13.07
CA ILE A 870 -22.60 7.70 -14.16
C ILE A 870 -23.35 8.99 -13.86
N ALA A 871 -22.69 10.13 -14.12
CA ALA A 871 -23.25 11.48 -14.00
C ALA A 871 -23.73 11.91 -12.59
N ARG A 872 -23.47 11.12 -11.54
CA ARG A 872 -23.89 11.47 -10.17
C ARG A 872 -23.32 12.78 -9.65
N ALA A 873 -22.13 13.20 -10.11
CA ALA A 873 -21.51 14.44 -9.65
C ALA A 873 -22.14 15.70 -10.27
N LEU A 874 -22.90 15.58 -11.37
CA LEU A 874 -23.46 16.74 -12.08
C LEU A 874 -24.41 17.57 -11.22
N GLN A 875 -25.08 16.96 -10.24
CA GLN A 875 -25.98 17.65 -9.31
C GLN A 875 -25.26 18.71 -8.45
N TYR A 876 -23.93 18.59 -8.28
CA TYR A 876 -23.12 19.51 -7.48
C TYR A 876 -22.44 20.60 -8.32
N ILE A 877 -22.61 20.59 -9.65
CA ILE A 877 -21.92 21.48 -10.58
C ILE A 877 -22.92 22.52 -11.10
N GLY A 878 -22.75 23.78 -10.71
CA GLY A 878 -23.65 24.89 -11.03
C GLY A 878 -22.93 26.16 -11.48
N ALA A 879 -23.71 27.22 -11.69
CA ALA A 879 -23.15 28.56 -11.84
C ALA A 879 -22.68 29.09 -10.48
N TYR A 880 -21.78 30.07 -10.48
CA TYR A 880 -21.27 30.66 -9.23
C TYR A 880 -22.40 31.23 -8.35
N GLN A 881 -23.42 31.83 -8.97
CA GLN A 881 -24.58 32.40 -8.27
C GLN A 881 -25.44 31.34 -7.54
N ASP A 882 -25.29 30.06 -7.88
CA ASP A 882 -26.00 28.95 -7.23
C ASP A 882 -25.28 28.52 -5.93
N LEU A 883 -24.07 29.01 -5.68
CA LEU A 883 -23.28 28.70 -4.49
C LEU A 883 -23.68 29.59 -3.32
N ASN A 884 -23.94 28.98 -2.16
CA ASN A 884 -24.36 29.71 -0.97
C ASN A 884 -23.21 30.50 -0.34
N ASN A 885 -23.20 31.82 -0.57
CA ASN A 885 -22.19 32.71 0.01
C ASN A 885 -22.42 33.03 1.50
N MET A 886 -23.51 32.55 2.10
CA MET A 886 -23.81 32.68 3.53
C MET A 886 -23.28 31.50 4.35
N GLU A 887 -23.11 30.33 3.73
CA GLU A 887 -22.54 29.11 4.35
C GLU A 887 -21.02 29.09 4.26
N GLN A 888 -20.39 30.08 4.90
CA GLN A 888 -18.93 30.19 4.92
C GLN A 888 -18.28 29.18 5.86
N VAL A 889 -17.01 28.89 5.63
CA VAL A 889 -16.20 28.01 6.48
C VAL A 889 -15.06 28.77 7.14
N GLN A 890 -14.52 28.17 8.20
CA GLN A 890 -13.24 28.53 8.80
C GLN A 890 -12.35 27.30 8.86
N VAL A 891 -11.03 27.48 8.83
CA VAL A 891 -10.10 26.37 8.97
C VAL A 891 -9.77 26.12 10.44
N VAL A 892 -9.57 24.86 10.79
CA VAL A 892 -9.09 24.42 12.11
C VAL A 892 -7.87 23.53 11.91
N ILE A 893 -6.86 23.70 12.76
CA ILE A 893 -5.61 22.93 12.73
C ILE A 893 -5.62 21.97 13.91
N ASP A 894 -5.31 20.70 13.64
CA ASP A 894 -5.09 19.71 14.66
C ASP A 894 -3.62 19.76 15.12
N GLU A 895 -3.39 20.35 16.29
CA GLU A 895 -2.06 20.61 16.84
C GLU A 895 -1.27 19.32 17.11
N GLU A 896 -1.95 18.21 17.37
CA GLU A 896 -1.32 16.89 17.57
C GLU A 896 -0.85 16.24 16.26
N MET A 897 -1.40 16.65 15.11
CA MET A 897 -0.94 16.22 13.79
C MET A 897 0.09 17.18 13.18
N CYS A 898 0.19 18.39 13.71
CA CYS A 898 1.08 19.42 13.22
C CYS A 898 2.55 18.97 13.31
N ILE A 899 3.34 19.31 12.28
CA ILE A 899 4.79 19.11 12.27
C ILE A 899 5.58 20.42 12.34
N ASN A 900 4.91 21.52 12.72
CA ASN A 900 5.53 22.81 13.06
C ASN A 900 6.28 23.48 11.91
N CYS A 901 5.87 23.24 10.65
CA CYS A 901 6.59 23.73 9.48
C CYS A 901 6.29 25.20 9.12
N GLY A 902 5.23 25.81 9.68
CA GLY A 902 4.84 27.19 9.39
C GLY A 902 4.31 27.45 7.97
N LYS A 903 4.12 26.44 7.11
CA LYS A 903 3.65 26.65 5.72
C LYS A 903 2.26 27.29 5.66
N CYS A 904 1.34 26.87 6.53
CA CYS A 904 0.02 27.48 6.64
C CYS A 904 0.12 28.98 6.98
N TYR A 905 0.98 29.32 7.94
CA TYR A 905 1.28 30.70 8.34
C TYR A 905 1.85 31.52 7.18
N MET A 906 2.94 31.06 6.55
CA MET A 906 3.56 31.74 5.40
C MET A 906 2.58 31.98 4.25
N THR A 907 1.79 30.97 3.88
CA THR A 907 0.80 31.09 2.80
C THR A 907 -0.35 32.03 3.16
N CYS A 908 -0.80 32.05 4.42
CA CYS A 908 -1.82 33.00 4.85
C CYS A 908 -1.29 34.43 4.88
N ASN A 909 0.01 34.62 5.13
CA ASN A 909 0.63 35.94 5.19
C ASN A 909 0.84 36.54 3.80
N ASP A 910 1.52 35.80 2.92
CA ASP A 910 1.97 36.34 1.64
C ASP A 910 1.02 36.03 0.48
N SER A 911 -0.07 35.30 0.76
CA SER A 911 -1.09 34.92 -0.24
C SER A 911 -2.50 34.86 0.36
N GLY A 912 -2.72 35.48 1.51
CA GLY A 912 -4.00 35.40 2.23
C GLY A 912 -4.31 36.66 3.03
N TYR A 913 -4.70 36.46 4.29
CA TYR A 913 -5.35 37.45 5.15
C TYR A 913 -4.65 37.63 6.51
N GLN A 914 -3.39 37.19 6.65
CA GLN A 914 -2.61 37.29 7.89
C GLN A 914 -3.40 36.79 9.12
N ALA A 915 -4.16 35.71 8.93
CA ALA A 915 -5.15 35.20 9.88
C ALA A 915 -4.66 33.98 10.68
N ILE A 916 -3.35 33.73 10.68
CA ILE A 916 -2.74 32.64 11.42
C ILE A 916 -1.62 33.24 12.28
N MET A 917 -1.67 33.02 13.58
CA MET A 917 -0.55 33.28 14.48
C MET A 917 0.38 32.08 14.48
N PHE A 918 1.69 32.31 14.60
CA PHE A 918 2.68 31.24 14.70
C PHE A 918 3.54 31.47 15.93
N ASP A 919 3.44 30.57 16.90
CA ASP A 919 4.09 30.74 18.20
C ASP A 919 5.62 30.58 18.08
N PRO A 920 6.43 31.53 18.59
CA PRO A 920 7.88 31.53 18.43
C PRO A 920 8.62 30.44 19.20
N GLU A 921 7.99 29.83 20.21
CA GLU A 921 8.64 28.83 21.07
C GLU A 921 8.24 27.40 20.67
N THR A 922 6.94 27.18 20.50
CA THR A 922 6.35 25.87 20.17
C THR A 922 6.24 25.64 18.66
N HIS A 923 6.32 26.70 17.84
CA HIS A 923 6.05 26.65 16.41
C HIS A 923 4.69 25.98 16.10
N LEU A 924 3.69 26.21 16.94
CA LEU A 924 2.31 25.81 16.68
C LEU A 924 1.54 26.97 16.02
N PRO A 925 0.78 26.68 14.93
CA PRO A 925 -0.05 27.68 14.28
C PRO A 925 -1.46 27.76 14.89
N PHE A 926 -1.98 28.96 15.07
CA PHE A 926 -3.33 29.22 15.59
C PHE A 926 -4.13 30.08 14.61
N VAL A 927 -5.31 29.61 14.21
CA VAL A 927 -6.19 30.33 13.28
C VAL A 927 -6.99 31.38 14.04
N THR A 928 -6.97 32.63 13.58
CA THR A 928 -7.71 33.74 14.20
C THR A 928 -9.09 33.90 13.57
N ASN A 929 -9.96 34.71 14.20
CA ASN A 929 -11.30 35.01 13.70
C ASN A 929 -11.31 35.79 12.36
N SER A 930 -10.16 36.35 11.96
CA SER A 930 -9.96 37.01 10.67
C SER A 930 -9.89 36.02 9.49
N CYS A 931 -9.90 34.71 9.77
CA CYS A 931 -9.93 33.68 8.74
C CYS A 931 -11.14 33.87 7.82
N THR A 932 -10.91 33.82 6.52
CA THR A 932 -11.96 33.95 5.49
C THR A 932 -12.40 32.62 4.89
N GLY A 933 -11.81 31.50 5.32
CA GLY A 933 -12.14 30.19 4.77
C GLY A 933 -11.59 29.94 3.36
N CYS A 934 -10.60 30.70 2.89
CA CYS A 934 -10.04 30.55 1.54
C CYS A 934 -9.35 29.21 1.24
N THR A 935 -9.15 28.36 2.25
CA THR A 935 -8.56 27.00 2.19
C THR A 935 -7.10 26.87 1.76
N LEU A 936 -6.39 27.94 1.37
CA LEU A 936 -5.00 27.83 0.91
C LEU A 936 -4.04 27.17 1.92
N CYS A 937 -4.21 27.45 3.21
CA CYS A 937 -3.41 26.83 4.27
C CYS A 937 -3.58 25.31 4.33
N LEU A 938 -4.79 24.80 4.11
CA LEU A 938 -5.09 23.38 4.00
C LEU A 938 -4.39 22.79 2.78
N SER A 939 -4.52 23.44 1.62
CA SER A 939 -3.95 22.97 0.34
C SER A 939 -2.42 22.85 0.32
N VAL A 940 -1.70 23.60 1.17
CA VAL A 940 -0.24 23.55 1.28
C VAL A 940 0.27 22.74 2.47
N CYS A 941 -0.63 22.24 3.33
CA CYS A 941 -0.27 21.49 4.50
C CYS A 941 0.38 20.16 4.10
N PRO A 942 1.57 19.80 4.63
CA PRO A 942 2.24 18.57 4.27
C PRO A 942 1.70 17.33 5.00
N ILE A 943 0.68 17.47 5.83
CA ILE A 943 0.05 16.39 6.60
C ILE A 943 -1.44 16.34 6.22
N ILE A 944 -1.87 15.22 5.64
CA ILE A 944 -3.26 14.97 5.24
C ILE A 944 -4.15 15.16 6.47
N ASP A 945 -5.25 15.88 6.31
CA ASP A 945 -6.27 16.16 7.33
C ASP A 945 -5.82 16.84 8.62
N CYS A 946 -4.55 17.28 8.72
CA CYS A 946 -4.08 18.11 9.83
C CYS A 946 -4.80 19.48 9.86
N ILE A 947 -5.28 19.96 8.71
CA ILE A 947 -6.13 21.16 8.62
C ILE A 947 -7.45 20.73 8.01
N LYS A 948 -8.57 21.11 8.64
CA LYS A 948 -9.92 20.83 8.15
C LYS A 948 -10.72 22.12 8.03
N THR A 949 -11.76 22.13 7.22
CA THR A 949 -12.77 23.18 7.20
C THR A 949 -13.92 22.81 8.12
N LEU A 950 -14.44 23.80 8.86
CA LEU A 950 -15.67 23.69 9.63
C LEU A 950 -16.61 24.84 9.26
N PRO A 951 -17.93 24.66 9.36
CA PRO A 951 -18.88 25.75 9.22
C PRO A 951 -18.51 26.92 10.14
N ARG A 952 -18.53 28.13 9.60
CA ARG A 952 -18.22 29.34 10.36
C ARG A 952 -19.34 29.59 11.37
N THR A 953 -18.97 29.72 12.64
CA THR A 953 -19.93 29.98 13.73
C THR A 953 -20.21 31.46 13.95
N THR A 954 -19.39 32.34 13.36
CA THR A 954 -19.56 33.80 13.43
C THR A 954 -20.04 34.36 12.09
N PRO A 955 -20.85 35.42 12.06
CA PRO A 955 -21.27 36.05 10.81
C PRO A 955 -20.06 36.45 9.95
N TYR A 956 -20.05 36.03 8.69
CA TYR A 956 -19.01 36.45 7.76
C TYR A 956 -19.26 37.89 7.29
N LYS A 957 -18.24 38.73 7.40
CA LYS A 957 -18.26 40.10 6.88
C LYS A 957 -17.07 40.27 5.93
N PRO A 958 -17.30 40.42 4.62
CA PRO A 958 -16.22 40.64 3.68
C PRO A 958 -15.44 41.90 4.03
N ILE A 959 -14.11 41.80 4.05
CA ILE A 959 -13.22 42.94 4.32
C ILE A 959 -13.17 43.80 3.05
N ARG A 960 -13.74 45.01 3.12
CA ARG A 960 -13.84 45.94 1.97
C ARG A 960 -12.66 46.91 1.87
N GLY A 961 -11.77 46.95 2.85
CA GLY A 961 -10.62 47.87 2.95
C GLY A 961 -11.03 49.30 3.33
N VAL A 962 -12.05 49.85 2.68
CA VAL A 962 -12.65 51.16 2.99
C VAL A 962 -14.16 51.01 3.24
N PRO A 963 -14.79 51.93 4.00
CA PRO A 963 -16.23 51.94 4.18
C PRO A 963 -16.94 52.02 2.81
N THR A 964 -17.91 51.14 2.59
CA THR A 964 -18.82 51.28 1.45
C THR A 964 -19.77 52.43 1.76
N SER A 965 -19.68 53.53 1.03
CA SER A 965 -20.73 54.56 1.08
C SER A 965 -22.05 53.86 0.70
N PRO A 966 -23.17 54.14 1.40
CA PRO A 966 -24.46 53.77 0.85
C PRO A 966 -24.57 54.50 -0.48
N VAL A 967 -24.53 53.77 -1.59
CA VAL A 967 -24.76 54.37 -2.91
C VAL A 967 -26.27 54.66 -2.97
N CYS A 968 -26.61 55.92 -3.29
CA CYS A 968 -27.96 56.34 -3.65
C CYS A 968 -28.57 55.48 -4.76
#